data_AF-A0A2V7KDJ0-F1
#
_entry.id   AF-A0A2V7KDJ0-F1
#
_cell.length_a   1.000
_cell.length_b   1.000
_cell.length_c   1.000
_cell.angle_alpha   90.00
_cell.angle_beta   90.00
_cell.angle_gamma   90.00
#
_symmetry.space_group_name_H-M   'P 1'
#
loop_
_entity.id
_entity.type
_entity.pdbx_description
1 polymer ?
#
loop_
_entity_poly.entity_id
_entity_poly.type
_entity_poly.pdbx_seq_one_letter_code
_entity_poly.pdbx_strand_id
1 'polypeptide(L)'
;MGPGREGSVDADGGARPRADRAGQRRSGVHALGGRRRRSGAQDGGSRKRAPEPPRVAGGAARGARGKTRGDRGRARGRDTRARPRGQSGESVTPGALRSHSPRQGAARDLSAPRQLVRQLFHRGPDAAQGVDSARRDDRGLRGLRRVIVRQGMIPPRWIVTANADPDATRLLAAELRIPEALAAILVQRGLASPDSAKAFLRPDLESLSDPHRLADMPAAVELLVRAVREQRPILVHGDYDVDGQCAAAMLTRILRSAGGVVHAFLPHRIRDGYDFGPAGLAEARRVGAALIITCDCGITAVAAVRDAREAGIDVIVTDHHLPGDELPPANAVLDPRRLDCPSEDKNLCGTGVAFKLAQALAQVLGLSQNLPLHFLDYVALATIADVVPLTGENRILVRYGLKKLADSRWVGLRALIETAGLAGKPLRGAHVGFILAPRLNAVGRIGDANDGLRLLLTEDPQEAAALARELETINARRQAMDQLILDEAIEIVEQTLQPTDAAIVLGADTWHPGVIGIVASRLVERYGRPTFLIGWDEAGEFGRGSGRSISGFDLHGALHKVGGHLEKYGGHTMAAGFTIRRDKFDDFRVAFLGVAGDLLTPDDLAPSQRVDIELPLASVSAELERLIRHLEPCGAGNPAPVFGVRNARAVGARRVGTNHLRFTLDDGSAVLPAIGFRWADAVPEDWLTNPLDVAFRLERDDWQGRTTIQARVASLAPHNRG
;
A
#
# COMPACT_ATOMS: atom_id res chain seq x y z
N MET A 1 -25.79 -60.53 25.90
CA MET A 1 -25.02 -61.79 25.95
C MET A 1 -24.12 -61.84 24.70
N GLY A 2 -22.96 -62.51 24.76
CA GLY A 2 -22.14 -62.80 23.57
C GLY A 2 -22.63 -64.06 22.82
N PRO A 3 -21.81 -64.77 22.00
CA PRO A 3 -20.34 -64.66 21.78
C PRO A 3 -19.98 -64.26 20.32
N GLY A 4 -18.71 -64.14 19.88
CA GLY A 4 -17.41 -64.13 20.57
C GLY A 4 -16.28 -64.87 19.83
N ARG A 5 -15.05 -64.30 19.82
CA ARG A 5 -13.76 -64.84 19.27
C ARG A 5 -13.67 -64.94 17.73
N GLU A 6 -12.50 -64.87 17.07
CA GLU A 6 -11.13 -64.43 17.43
C GLU A 6 -10.37 -64.02 16.15
N GLY A 7 -9.27 -63.25 16.26
CA GLY A 7 -8.44 -62.86 15.10
C GLY A 7 -7.31 -61.90 15.46
N SER A 8 -6.11 -62.44 15.69
CA SER A 8 -4.92 -61.72 16.17
C SER A 8 -3.85 -61.54 15.08
N VAL A 9 -3.16 -60.39 15.09
CA VAL A 9 -1.84 -60.23 14.46
C VAL A 9 -0.96 -59.38 15.38
N ASP A 10 0.11 -59.97 15.93
CA ASP A 10 1.14 -59.27 16.70
C ASP A 10 2.26 -58.74 15.79
N ALA A 11 2.84 -57.59 16.13
CA ALA A 11 4.09 -57.09 15.55
C ALA A 11 4.77 -56.06 16.49
N ASP A 12 5.24 -56.52 17.65
CA ASP A 12 6.15 -55.74 18.52
C ASP A 12 7.62 -56.11 18.25
N GLY A 13 8.56 -55.18 18.49
CA GLY A 13 10.00 -55.43 18.31
C GLY A 13 10.83 -54.23 17.87
N GLY A 14 11.23 -53.36 18.81
CA GLY A 14 12.21 -52.29 18.56
C GLY A 14 13.65 -52.66 18.97
N ALA A 15 14.66 -52.12 18.26
CA ALA A 15 16.07 -52.11 18.69
C ALA A 15 16.88 -50.97 18.05
N ARG A 16 18.04 -50.62 18.64
CA ARG A 16 18.96 -49.54 18.18
C ARG A 16 20.28 -50.10 17.55
N PRO A 17 21.50 -49.51 17.66
CA PRO A 17 22.19 -48.97 16.48
C PRO A 17 23.66 -49.44 16.28
N ARG A 18 24.33 -48.95 15.21
CA ARG A 18 25.81 -48.89 14.98
C ARG A 18 26.09 -47.79 13.94
N ALA A 19 27.09 -46.90 13.92
CA ALA A 19 28.34 -46.61 14.67
C ALA A 19 29.67 -46.91 13.92
N ASP A 20 30.43 -45.82 13.60
CA ASP A 20 31.91 -45.66 13.58
C ASP A 20 32.81 -46.54 12.64
N ARG A 21 34.03 -46.16 12.16
CA ARG A 21 34.84 -44.90 12.16
C ARG A 21 36.06 -44.97 11.19
N ALA A 22 36.80 -43.83 11.08
CA ALA A 22 38.20 -43.67 10.56
C ALA A 22 38.43 -43.76 9.02
N GLY A 23 39.50 -43.20 8.42
CA GLY A 23 40.67 -42.46 8.95
C GLY A 23 41.50 -41.70 7.87
N GLN A 24 42.57 -41.00 8.25
CA GLN A 24 43.35 -40.05 7.41
C GLN A 24 44.61 -40.65 6.73
N ARG A 25 45.06 -40.12 5.56
CA ARG A 25 46.45 -39.57 5.31
C ARG A 25 46.84 -39.21 3.85
N ARG A 26 47.28 -37.94 3.66
CA ARG A 26 48.43 -37.38 2.89
C ARG A 26 48.84 -37.81 1.45
N SER A 27 49.45 -36.82 0.76
CA SER A 27 50.30 -36.87 -0.47
C SER A 27 49.57 -36.97 -1.82
N GLY A 28 50.12 -36.51 -2.96
CA GLY A 28 51.41 -35.82 -3.20
C GLY A 28 51.49 -35.22 -4.63
N VAL A 29 52.44 -34.32 -4.88
CA VAL A 29 52.59 -33.59 -6.17
C VAL A 29 53.34 -34.41 -7.21
N HIS A 30 52.93 -34.34 -8.49
CA HIS A 30 53.83 -34.49 -9.65
C HIS A 30 53.34 -33.69 -10.86
N ALA A 31 54.25 -33.38 -11.80
CA ALA A 31 54.03 -32.51 -12.96
C ALA A 31 54.84 -33.01 -14.19
N LEU A 32 54.81 -32.22 -15.29
CA LEU A 32 55.46 -32.42 -16.61
C LEU A 32 54.72 -33.40 -17.55
N GLY A 33 54.69 -33.25 -18.88
CA GLY A 33 54.96 -32.04 -19.69
C GLY A 33 55.68 -32.27 -21.04
N GLY A 34 55.14 -31.68 -22.13
CA GLY A 34 55.97 -31.09 -23.20
C GLY A 34 55.87 -31.63 -24.64
N ARG A 35 56.02 -30.68 -25.59
CA ARG A 35 56.59 -30.81 -26.97
C ARG A 35 55.72 -31.57 -28.02
N ARG A 36 55.67 -31.20 -29.31
CA ARG A 36 56.56 -30.34 -30.14
C ARG A 36 55.86 -29.80 -31.42
N ARG A 37 56.53 -28.87 -32.12
CA ARG A 37 56.25 -28.36 -33.49
C ARG A 37 56.47 -29.49 -34.55
N ARG A 38 56.15 -29.38 -35.86
CA ARG A 38 56.17 -28.22 -36.80
C ARG A 38 55.59 -28.58 -38.20
N SER A 39 55.14 -27.56 -38.96
CA SER A 39 55.18 -27.40 -40.44
C SER A 39 54.57 -28.44 -41.41
N GLY A 40 53.80 -27.94 -42.40
CA GLY A 40 53.46 -28.61 -43.67
C GLY A 40 52.24 -27.95 -44.34
N ALA A 41 52.27 -27.66 -45.65
CA ALA A 41 51.15 -27.02 -46.36
C ALA A 41 51.18 -27.29 -47.87
N GLN A 42 50.01 -27.55 -48.49
CA GLN A 42 49.73 -27.21 -49.90
C GLN A 42 48.23 -27.36 -50.27
N ASP A 43 47.79 -26.51 -51.22
CA ASP A 43 46.62 -26.56 -52.12
C ASP A 43 45.18 -26.76 -51.59
N GLY A 44 44.20 -26.35 -52.42
CA GLY A 44 42.75 -26.53 -52.15
C GLY A 44 41.81 -25.70 -53.02
N GLY A 45 42.07 -24.39 -53.17
CA GLY A 45 41.44 -23.52 -54.17
C GLY A 45 40.07 -22.88 -53.84
N SER A 46 39.95 -21.58 -54.13
CA SER A 46 38.70 -20.86 -54.49
C SER A 46 39.05 -19.51 -55.15
N ARG A 47 38.14 -18.94 -55.95
CA ARG A 47 38.48 -17.92 -56.96
C ARG A 47 38.51 -16.47 -56.44
N LYS A 48 39.67 -15.83 -56.66
CA LYS A 48 39.97 -14.40 -57.02
C LYS A 48 38.77 -13.42 -57.04
N ARG A 49 38.82 -12.29 -56.30
CA ARG A 49 39.48 -10.97 -56.59
C ARG A 49 38.84 -10.21 -57.78
N ALA A 50 38.33 -8.96 -57.69
CA ALA A 50 38.92 -7.66 -57.22
C ALA A 50 39.90 -7.01 -58.24
N PRO A 51 40.23 -5.69 -58.24
CA PRO A 51 39.48 -4.46 -57.83
C PRO A 51 39.71 -3.21 -58.77
N GLU A 52 39.44 -1.99 -58.27
CA GLU A 52 40.09 -0.67 -58.60
C GLU A 52 39.58 0.22 -59.79
N PRO A 53 39.87 1.57 -59.79
CA PRO A 53 39.06 2.65 -60.42
C PRO A 53 39.90 3.43 -61.51
N PRO A 54 40.00 4.79 -61.71
CA PRO A 54 39.37 5.99 -61.10
C PRO A 54 39.12 7.27 -61.99
N ARG A 55 38.73 8.39 -61.32
CA ARG A 55 38.98 9.85 -61.60
C ARG A 55 38.11 10.69 -62.59
N VAL A 56 37.56 11.80 -62.04
CA VAL A 56 37.62 13.23 -62.55
C VAL A 56 36.73 13.59 -63.78
N ALA A 57 36.07 14.77 -63.92
CA ALA A 57 35.96 16.03 -63.14
C ALA A 57 34.58 16.73 -63.36
N GLY A 58 34.26 17.79 -62.58
CA GLY A 58 33.30 18.83 -63.01
C GLY A 58 32.63 19.72 -61.94
N GLY A 59 33.04 21.00 -61.83
CA GLY A 59 32.14 22.14 -61.51
C GLY A 59 31.87 22.57 -60.05
N ALA A 60 32.56 23.64 -59.61
CA ALA A 60 32.11 24.81 -58.80
C ALA A 60 31.02 24.69 -57.68
N ALA A 61 31.10 25.41 -56.53
CA ALA A 61 32.13 26.27 -55.94
C ALA A 61 31.89 26.51 -54.41
N ARG A 62 32.84 27.15 -53.72
CA ARG A 62 32.75 27.55 -52.29
C ARG A 62 32.40 29.04 -52.13
N GLY A 63 31.83 29.43 -50.99
CA GLY A 63 31.75 30.85 -50.55
C GLY A 63 31.44 30.98 -49.05
N ALA A 64 32.08 31.93 -48.34
CA ALA A 64 31.86 32.15 -46.90
C ALA A 64 32.29 33.56 -46.42
N ARG A 65 31.67 34.01 -45.30
CA ARG A 65 31.97 35.20 -44.44
C ARG A 65 31.45 36.58 -44.90
N GLY A 66 31.04 37.37 -43.90
CA GLY A 66 30.50 38.75 -43.98
C GLY A 66 29.15 38.82 -43.24
N LYS A 67 28.99 39.29 -41.99
CA LYS A 67 29.19 40.67 -41.44
C LYS A 67 28.56 41.73 -42.35
N THR A 68 27.65 42.61 -41.89
CA THR A 68 27.60 43.31 -40.58
C THR A 68 26.19 43.70 -40.07
N ARG A 69 26.08 43.81 -38.73
CA ARG A 69 25.34 44.83 -37.93
C ARG A 69 23.96 45.36 -38.40
N GLY A 70 22.95 45.12 -37.56
CA GLY A 70 21.79 46.00 -37.35
C GLY A 70 21.39 45.91 -35.87
N ASP A 71 21.50 47.01 -35.12
CA ASP A 71 21.38 47.05 -33.64
C ASP A 71 20.28 48.04 -33.19
N ARG A 72 19.84 47.92 -31.93
CA ARG A 72 18.84 48.73 -31.19
C ARG A 72 17.36 48.41 -31.52
N GLY A 73 16.43 48.33 -30.55
CA GLY A 73 16.57 48.16 -29.09
C GLY A 73 15.67 49.07 -28.23
N ARG A 74 14.99 48.47 -27.23
CA ARG A 74 14.18 49.12 -26.16
C ARG A 74 12.89 49.83 -26.69
N ALA A 75 11.90 50.23 -25.90
CA ALA A 75 11.81 50.40 -24.42
C ALA A 75 10.41 50.05 -23.84
N ARG A 76 10.21 50.30 -22.53
CA ARG A 76 8.94 50.10 -21.80
C ARG A 76 8.25 51.46 -21.49
N GLY A 77 6.97 51.57 -21.85
CA GLY A 77 5.88 52.13 -21.01
C GLY A 77 5.80 53.64 -20.67
N ARG A 78 4.59 54.03 -20.23
CA ARG A 78 4.13 55.37 -19.76
C ARG A 78 4.00 56.44 -20.87
N ASP A 79 3.21 57.51 -20.72
CA ASP A 79 2.43 57.99 -19.55
C ASP A 79 1.04 58.58 -19.94
N THR A 80 0.38 59.23 -18.99
CA THR A 80 -1.00 59.76 -18.98
C THR A 80 -1.11 61.25 -19.33
N ARG A 81 -2.32 61.71 -19.73
CA ARG A 81 -3.06 62.94 -19.29
C ARG A 81 -3.95 63.58 -20.37
N ALA A 82 -5.17 64.00 -20.00
CA ALA A 82 -5.73 65.37 -20.18
C ALA A 82 -7.21 65.48 -19.71
N ARG A 83 -7.69 66.71 -19.42
CA ARG A 83 -9.09 67.10 -19.11
C ARG A 83 -9.42 68.43 -19.82
N PRO A 84 -10.71 68.74 -20.07
CA PRO A 84 -11.37 69.95 -19.51
C PRO A 84 -12.47 69.55 -18.48
N ARG A 85 -12.90 70.31 -17.44
CA ARG A 85 -13.42 71.70 -17.27
C ARG A 85 -14.81 71.91 -17.92
N GLY A 86 -15.85 72.40 -17.21
CA GLY A 86 -15.98 72.78 -15.78
C GLY A 86 -17.37 73.40 -15.44
N GLN A 87 -17.51 74.05 -14.25
CA GLN A 87 -18.67 74.87 -13.77
C GLN A 87 -19.99 74.09 -13.48
N SER A 88 -20.85 74.26 -12.46
CA SER A 88 -21.16 75.16 -11.29
C SER A 88 -22.65 75.57 -11.37
N GLY A 89 -23.51 75.64 -10.33
CA GLY A 89 -23.42 75.37 -8.88
C GLY A 89 -24.81 75.54 -8.19
N GLU A 90 -24.86 75.53 -6.83
CA GLU A 90 -25.97 76.00 -5.92
C GLU A 90 -27.38 75.32 -6.00
N SER A 91 -27.85 74.57 -4.97
CA SER A 91 -28.70 74.96 -3.80
C SER A 91 -30.12 75.48 -4.15
N VAL A 92 -31.25 75.02 -3.58
CA VAL A 92 -31.74 75.08 -2.15
C VAL A 92 -32.95 74.12 -1.93
N THR A 93 -33.33 73.81 -0.67
CA THR A 93 -34.60 73.13 -0.24
C THR A 93 -35.45 74.08 0.64
N PRO A 94 -36.82 74.03 0.70
CA PRO A 94 -37.58 73.03 1.52
C PRO A 94 -39.07 72.75 1.14
N GLY A 95 -39.79 71.92 1.95
CA GLY A 95 -41.27 71.77 1.98
C GLY A 95 -41.82 70.50 1.28
N ALA A 96 -42.38 69.48 1.95
CA ALA A 96 -43.72 69.36 2.57
C ALA A 96 -44.87 69.30 1.53
N LEU A 97 -45.77 68.29 1.47
CA LEU A 97 -46.48 67.53 2.51
C LEU A 97 -46.83 66.06 2.11
N ARG A 98 -47.08 65.21 3.12
CA ARG A 98 -48.09 64.10 3.31
C ARG A 98 -48.66 63.33 2.08
N SER A 99 -48.98 62.02 2.14
CA SER A 99 -49.29 61.15 3.31
C SER A 99 -49.23 59.63 3.04
N HIS A 100 -49.17 58.85 4.15
CA HIS A 100 -49.63 57.46 4.35
C HIS A 100 -48.86 56.26 3.74
N SER A 101 -47.79 55.91 4.44
CA SER A 101 -47.47 54.51 4.86
C SER A 101 -48.37 54.12 6.08
N PRO A 102 -48.24 52.95 6.78
CA PRO A 102 -47.37 51.78 6.56
C PRO A 102 -48.02 50.38 6.80
N ARG A 103 -47.22 49.31 6.68
CA ARG A 103 -46.78 48.45 7.81
C ARG A 103 -45.60 47.56 7.34
N GLN A 104 -44.37 47.87 7.78
CA GLN A 104 -43.57 47.12 8.78
C GLN A 104 -43.05 45.75 8.27
N GLY A 105 -41.74 45.44 8.19
CA GLY A 105 -40.52 46.19 8.54
C GLY A 105 -40.12 46.10 10.03
N ALA A 106 -38.84 45.96 10.41
CA ALA A 106 -37.59 45.75 9.64
C ALA A 106 -36.40 45.36 10.56
N ALA A 107 -35.32 44.83 9.96
CA ALA A 107 -33.88 44.93 10.33
C ALA A 107 -33.30 44.46 11.71
N ARG A 108 -32.06 43.91 11.64
CA ARG A 108 -30.81 44.11 12.43
C ARG A 108 -30.88 44.71 13.87
N ASP A 109 -30.00 44.37 14.82
CA ASP A 109 -28.68 43.72 14.75
C ASP A 109 -28.20 43.07 16.09
N LEU A 110 -27.05 42.38 16.06
CA LEU A 110 -26.11 42.09 17.17
C LEU A 110 -26.61 41.79 18.60
N SER A 111 -26.57 40.52 19.04
CA SER A 111 -25.92 40.06 20.30
C SER A 111 -26.15 38.56 20.58
N ALA A 112 -25.36 37.97 21.49
CA ALA A 112 -25.50 36.59 22.00
C ALA A 112 -26.09 36.62 23.43
N PRO A 113 -26.84 35.60 23.89
CA PRO A 113 -26.25 34.29 24.21
C PRO A 113 -27.10 33.04 23.81
N ARG A 114 -26.52 31.84 24.01
CA ARG A 114 -27.15 30.54 23.72
C ARG A 114 -27.95 29.98 24.90
N GLN A 115 -29.26 29.85 24.73
CA GLN A 115 -30.19 28.89 25.35
C GLN A 115 -31.34 28.68 24.32
N LEU A 116 -32.05 27.56 24.20
CA LEU A 116 -32.28 26.46 25.14
C LEU A 116 -32.57 25.12 24.39
N VAL A 117 -31.66 24.13 24.48
CA VAL A 117 -32.03 22.70 24.44
C VAL A 117 -31.12 21.96 25.43
N ARG A 118 -31.56 21.85 26.68
CA ARG A 118 -30.93 21.03 27.72
C ARG A 118 -31.99 20.65 28.75
N GLN A 119 -31.80 19.52 29.42
CA GLN A 119 -32.64 19.04 30.54
C GLN A 119 -34.09 18.67 30.18
N LEU A 120 -34.25 17.51 29.53
CA LEU A 120 -35.28 16.60 30.04
C LEU A 120 -34.75 15.99 31.35
N PHE A 121 -35.35 16.43 32.46
CA PHE A 121 -35.39 15.81 33.78
C PHE A 121 -34.08 15.41 34.49
N HIS A 122 -33.62 16.30 35.38
CA HIS A 122 -33.29 15.86 36.74
C HIS A 122 -34.59 15.51 37.49
N ARG A 123 -34.53 14.58 38.44
CA ARG A 123 -35.46 14.50 39.58
C ARG A 123 -34.75 14.05 40.85
N GLY A 124 -35.26 14.55 41.97
CA GLY A 124 -34.82 14.30 43.35
C GLY A 124 -34.94 15.60 44.17
N PRO A 125 -34.88 15.53 45.51
CA PRO A 125 -34.92 14.34 46.38
C PRO A 125 -36.30 14.18 47.06
N ASP A 126 -36.53 13.04 47.73
CA ASP A 126 -36.85 12.99 49.18
C ASP A 126 -37.15 11.56 49.66
N ALA A 127 -37.16 11.40 51.00
CA ALA A 127 -37.64 10.23 51.76
C ALA A 127 -36.94 8.87 51.55
N ALA A 128 -35.81 8.67 52.26
CA ALA A 128 -35.67 7.54 53.20
C ALA A 128 -34.51 7.79 54.19
N GLN A 129 -34.78 7.70 55.50
CA GLN A 129 -33.76 7.66 56.55
C GLN A 129 -33.47 6.20 56.91
N GLY A 130 -32.21 5.82 57.14
CA GLY A 130 -31.90 4.48 57.66
C GLY A 130 -30.42 4.08 57.64
N VAL A 131 -29.84 3.95 58.84
CA VAL A 131 -28.61 3.19 59.16
C VAL A 131 -27.31 3.60 58.44
N ASP A 132 -26.60 4.58 59.02
CA ASP A 132 -25.16 4.80 58.81
C ASP A 132 -24.36 4.20 59.99
N SER A 133 -23.61 3.11 59.76
CA SER A 133 -22.59 2.64 60.72
C SER A 133 -21.58 1.59 60.18
N ALA A 134 -21.22 1.57 58.89
CA ALA A 134 -20.34 0.51 58.35
C ALA A 134 -19.51 0.87 57.10
N ARG A 135 -18.73 1.98 57.11
CA ARG A 135 -17.64 2.26 56.13
C ARG A 135 -16.69 3.41 56.53
N ARG A 136 -16.16 3.35 57.76
CA ARG A 136 -15.08 4.25 58.23
C ARG A 136 -13.75 3.53 58.48
N ASP A 137 -13.35 2.64 57.57
CA ASP A 137 -11.97 2.12 57.50
C ASP A 137 -11.64 1.62 56.07
N ASP A 138 -11.37 2.56 55.16
CA ASP A 138 -10.49 2.31 54.01
C ASP A 138 -9.89 3.63 53.45
N ARG A 139 -9.09 4.30 54.27
CA ARG A 139 -8.19 5.38 53.82
C ARG A 139 -6.71 4.94 53.81
N GLY A 140 -6.45 3.64 53.90
CA GLY A 140 -5.09 3.06 53.90
C GLY A 140 -4.62 2.56 52.55
N LEU A 141 -5.50 1.97 51.72
CA LEU A 141 -5.06 1.15 50.56
C LEU A 141 -4.86 1.90 49.24
N ARG A 142 -4.82 3.25 49.25
CA ARG A 142 -4.49 4.06 48.06
C ARG A 142 -2.98 4.30 47.85
N GLY A 143 -2.13 3.64 48.64
CA GLY A 143 -0.66 3.73 48.55
C GLY A 143 0.01 2.78 47.54
N LEU A 144 -0.70 1.76 47.02
CA LEU A 144 -0.14 0.72 46.15
C LEU A 144 -0.85 0.64 44.78
N ARG A 145 -0.97 1.80 44.09
CA ARG A 145 -0.96 1.73 42.62
C ARG A 145 0.42 1.21 42.21
N ARG A 146 0.46 0.06 41.53
CA ARG A 146 1.65 -0.36 40.75
C ARG A 146 2.16 0.87 40.00
N VAL A 147 3.46 1.09 40.00
CA VAL A 147 4.08 2.09 39.12
C VAL A 147 3.75 1.66 37.69
N ILE A 148 2.75 2.30 37.09
CA ILE A 148 2.50 2.19 35.65
C ILE A 148 3.69 2.87 35.02
N VAL A 149 4.69 2.07 34.67
CA VAL A 149 5.80 2.49 33.85
C VAL A 149 5.18 2.90 32.53
N ARG A 150 4.98 4.21 32.34
CA ARG A 150 4.88 4.80 31.01
C ARG A 150 6.17 4.42 30.30
N GLN A 151 6.16 3.31 29.57
CA GLN A 151 7.31 2.91 28.80
C GLN A 151 7.57 4.03 27.79
N GLY A 152 8.69 4.74 27.99
CA GLY A 152 9.18 5.69 27.00
C GLY A 152 9.50 4.95 25.70
N MET A 153 9.77 5.70 24.63
CA MET A 153 10.09 5.10 23.34
C MET A 153 11.18 4.03 23.48
N ILE A 154 10.86 2.78 23.16
CA ILE A 154 11.83 1.69 23.13
C ILE A 154 12.79 1.99 21.95
N PRO A 155 14.11 2.04 22.16
CA PRO A 155 15.06 2.36 21.08
C PRO A 155 15.05 1.21 20.05
N PRO A 156 14.70 1.47 18.78
CA PRO A 156 14.59 0.39 17.80
C PRO A 156 15.95 -0.06 17.30
N ARG A 157 16.16 -1.38 17.16
CA ARG A 157 17.41 -1.95 16.64
C ARG A 157 17.60 -1.54 15.19
N TRP A 158 18.76 -0.95 14.87
CA TRP A 158 19.09 -0.62 13.49
C TRP A 158 19.42 -1.87 12.68
N ILE A 159 18.68 -2.08 11.60
CA ILE A 159 19.02 -3.05 10.56
C ILE A 159 19.60 -2.24 9.41
N VAL A 160 20.93 -2.07 9.43
CA VAL A 160 21.65 -1.40 8.35
C VAL A 160 21.69 -2.36 7.16
N THR A 161 21.24 -1.88 6.01
CA THR A 161 21.28 -2.61 4.74
C THR A 161 22.74 -2.89 4.39
N ALA A 162 23.03 -4.08 3.85
CA ALA A 162 24.39 -4.43 3.45
C ALA A 162 25.00 -3.32 2.55
N ASN A 163 26.28 -3.02 2.78
CA ASN A 163 26.99 -2.02 2.01
C ASN A 163 26.95 -2.37 0.51
N ALA A 164 26.65 -1.37 -0.32
CA ALA A 164 26.82 -1.48 -1.76
C ALA A 164 28.28 -1.77 -2.11
N ASP A 165 28.51 -2.47 -3.22
CA ASP A 165 29.83 -2.58 -3.84
C ASP A 165 30.39 -1.15 -4.09
N PRO A 166 31.52 -0.76 -3.47
CA PRO A 166 32.06 0.61 -3.59
C PRO A 166 32.57 0.96 -4.98
N ASP A 167 32.97 -0.02 -5.78
CA ASP A 167 33.46 0.20 -7.14
C ASP A 167 32.29 0.32 -8.11
N ALA A 168 31.30 -0.57 -8.03
CA ALA A 168 30.05 -0.44 -8.77
C ALA A 168 29.31 0.87 -8.43
N THR A 169 29.29 1.27 -7.16
CA THR A 169 28.72 2.54 -6.69
C THR A 169 29.39 3.75 -7.33
N ARG A 170 30.73 3.82 -7.30
CA ARG A 170 31.48 4.95 -7.86
C ARG A 170 31.38 5.01 -9.38
N LEU A 171 31.42 3.86 -10.06
CA LEU A 171 31.23 3.77 -11.51
C LEU A 171 29.83 4.25 -11.93
N LEU A 172 28.78 3.77 -11.26
CA LEU A 172 27.39 4.16 -11.54
C LEU A 172 27.14 5.65 -11.23
N ALA A 173 27.72 6.17 -10.14
CA ALA A 173 27.65 7.59 -9.78
C ALA A 173 28.29 8.49 -10.85
N ALA A 174 29.49 8.13 -11.34
CA ALA A 174 30.20 8.88 -12.36
C ALA A 174 29.50 8.85 -13.73
N GLU A 175 29.08 7.66 -14.19
CA GLU A 175 28.43 7.46 -15.49
C GLU A 175 27.07 8.17 -15.57
N LEU A 176 26.23 8.03 -14.54
CA LEU A 176 24.91 8.68 -14.50
C LEU A 176 24.95 10.14 -14.01
N ARG A 177 26.10 10.59 -13.50
CA ARG A 177 26.30 11.91 -12.86
C ARG A 177 25.30 12.15 -11.73
N ILE A 178 25.23 11.18 -10.81
CA ILE A 178 24.38 11.20 -9.62
C ILE A 178 25.23 11.12 -8.34
N PRO A 179 24.77 11.66 -7.20
CA PRO A 179 25.46 11.51 -5.93
C PRO A 179 25.66 10.04 -5.53
N GLU A 180 26.82 9.73 -4.95
CA GLU A 180 27.19 8.35 -4.57
C GLU A 180 26.16 7.67 -3.65
N ALA A 181 25.55 8.42 -2.71
CA ALA A 181 24.48 7.88 -1.86
C ALA A 181 23.24 7.39 -2.65
N LEU A 182 22.91 8.01 -3.80
CA LEU A 182 21.84 7.52 -4.69
C LEU A 182 22.32 6.32 -5.53
N ALA A 183 23.56 6.33 -5.99
CA ALA A 183 24.14 5.16 -6.69
C ALA A 183 24.20 3.93 -5.78
N ALA A 184 24.59 4.09 -4.52
CA ALA A 184 24.63 3.02 -3.53
C ALA A 184 23.24 2.41 -3.28
N ILE A 185 22.21 3.25 -3.14
CA ILE A 185 20.81 2.81 -3.04
C ILE A 185 20.36 2.01 -4.27
N LEU A 186 20.82 2.37 -5.48
CA LEU A 186 20.52 1.62 -6.70
C LEU A 186 21.25 0.28 -6.74
N VAL A 187 22.55 0.25 -6.41
CA VAL A 187 23.35 -0.98 -6.31
C VAL A 187 22.77 -1.95 -5.27
N GLN A 188 22.37 -1.47 -4.09
CA GLN A 188 21.65 -2.24 -3.06
C GLN A 188 20.34 -2.88 -3.55
N ARG A 189 19.75 -2.36 -4.64
CA ARG A 189 18.51 -2.85 -5.26
C ARG A 189 18.77 -3.71 -6.49
N GLY A 190 20.02 -4.10 -6.74
CA GLY A 190 20.44 -4.85 -7.94
C GLY A 190 20.54 -4.00 -9.21
N LEU A 191 20.29 -2.69 -9.14
CA LEU A 191 20.29 -1.76 -10.28
C LEU A 191 21.70 -1.20 -10.53
N ALA A 192 22.70 -2.09 -10.57
CA ALA A 192 24.10 -1.71 -10.70
C ALA A 192 24.52 -1.35 -12.13
N SER A 193 23.73 -1.73 -13.16
CA SER A 193 24.03 -1.33 -14.54
C SER A 193 23.44 0.05 -14.87
N PRO A 194 24.14 0.90 -15.66
CA PRO A 194 23.63 2.22 -16.03
C PRO A 194 22.23 2.19 -16.65
N ASP A 195 21.90 1.18 -17.43
CA ASP A 195 20.63 1.14 -18.16
C ASP A 195 19.45 0.65 -17.29
N SER A 196 19.67 -0.31 -16.38
CA SER A 196 18.66 -0.69 -15.38
C SER A 196 18.35 0.47 -14.43
N ALA A 197 19.38 1.19 -13.99
CA ALA A 197 19.25 2.39 -13.18
C ALA A 197 18.54 3.54 -13.93
N LYS A 198 18.87 3.78 -15.21
CA LYS A 198 18.16 4.76 -16.07
C LYS A 198 16.67 4.42 -16.17
N ALA A 199 16.33 3.18 -16.53
CA ALA A 199 14.94 2.72 -16.66
C ALA A 199 14.17 2.82 -15.33
N PHE A 200 14.80 2.45 -14.21
CA PHE A 200 14.16 2.56 -12.90
C PHE A 200 13.92 4.02 -12.48
N LEU A 201 14.88 4.93 -12.69
CA LEU A 201 14.76 6.36 -12.35
C LEU A 201 13.88 7.15 -13.33
N ARG A 202 13.62 6.60 -14.53
CA ARG A 202 12.84 7.21 -15.61
C ARG A 202 11.95 6.14 -16.26
N PRO A 203 10.91 5.63 -15.56
CA PRO A 203 10.01 4.61 -16.12
C PRO A 203 9.29 5.13 -17.36
N ASP A 204 9.03 4.25 -18.33
CA ASP A 204 8.41 4.58 -19.62
C ASP A 204 7.23 3.63 -19.93
N LEU A 205 6.16 4.15 -20.52
CA LEU A 205 4.98 3.37 -20.93
C LEU A 205 5.27 2.47 -22.14
N GLU A 206 6.24 2.82 -22.99
CA GLU A 206 6.65 1.99 -24.12
C GLU A 206 7.45 0.74 -23.68
N SER A 207 7.81 0.64 -22.39
CA SER A 207 8.47 -0.52 -21.78
C SER A 207 7.51 -1.52 -21.10
N LEU A 208 6.19 -1.36 -21.27
CA LEU A 208 5.20 -2.33 -20.79
C LEU A 208 5.24 -3.61 -21.64
N SER A 209 5.05 -4.79 -21.03
CA SER A 209 5.08 -6.08 -21.73
C SER A 209 3.86 -6.29 -22.63
N ASP A 210 4.01 -7.14 -23.64
CA ASP A 210 2.91 -7.62 -24.49
C ASP A 210 1.87 -8.38 -23.64
N PRO A 211 0.58 -7.95 -23.60
CA PRO A 211 -0.46 -8.64 -22.84
C PRO A 211 -0.70 -10.09 -23.29
N HIS A 212 -0.36 -10.46 -24.53
CA HIS A 212 -0.46 -11.84 -25.02
C HIS A 212 0.55 -12.80 -24.39
N ARG A 213 1.44 -12.33 -23.50
CA ARG A 213 2.29 -13.16 -22.64
C ARG A 213 1.59 -13.68 -21.38
N LEU A 214 0.38 -13.24 -21.07
CA LEU A 214 -0.47 -13.92 -20.08
C LEU A 214 -1.06 -15.20 -20.69
N ALA A 215 -1.05 -16.30 -19.94
CA ALA A 215 -1.71 -17.54 -20.33
C ALA A 215 -3.21 -17.30 -20.59
N ASP A 216 -3.78 -18.06 -21.52
CA ASP A 216 -5.16 -18.00 -22.01
C ASP A 216 -5.66 -16.63 -22.53
N MET A 217 -4.81 -15.59 -22.62
CA MET A 217 -5.19 -14.26 -23.11
C MET A 217 -5.94 -14.29 -24.47
N PRO A 218 -5.54 -15.09 -25.48
CA PRO A 218 -6.30 -15.21 -26.73
C PRO A 218 -7.73 -15.75 -26.52
N ALA A 219 -7.91 -16.74 -25.65
CA ALA A 219 -9.20 -17.36 -25.39
C ALA A 219 -10.15 -16.42 -24.62
N ALA A 220 -9.63 -15.72 -23.60
CA ALA A 220 -10.38 -14.69 -22.89
C ALA A 220 -10.84 -13.55 -23.83
N VAL A 221 -9.95 -13.10 -24.71
CA VAL A 221 -10.26 -12.08 -25.73
C VAL A 221 -11.32 -12.59 -26.71
N GLU A 222 -11.21 -13.82 -27.23
CA GLU A 222 -12.20 -14.40 -28.14
C GLU A 222 -13.60 -14.44 -27.51
N LEU A 223 -13.71 -14.93 -26.27
CA LEU A 223 -14.98 -15.05 -25.55
C LEU A 223 -15.65 -13.69 -25.30
N LEU A 224 -14.88 -12.68 -24.89
CA LEU A 224 -15.40 -11.32 -24.66
C LEU A 224 -15.76 -10.62 -25.97
N VAL A 225 -14.94 -10.78 -27.02
CA VAL A 225 -15.23 -10.24 -28.36
C VAL A 225 -16.49 -10.88 -28.93
N ARG A 226 -16.68 -12.19 -28.74
CA ARG A 226 -17.90 -12.91 -29.08
C ARG A 226 -19.09 -12.34 -28.30
N ALA A 227 -19.01 -12.27 -26.98
CA ALA A 227 -20.12 -11.80 -26.14
C ALA A 227 -20.55 -10.36 -26.46
N VAL A 228 -19.60 -9.44 -26.67
CA VAL A 228 -19.87 -8.06 -27.09
C VAL A 228 -20.55 -8.01 -28.47
N ARG A 229 -20.04 -8.74 -29.47
CA ARG A 229 -20.61 -8.75 -30.84
C ARG A 229 -21.98 -9.43 -30.91
N GLU A 230 -22.20 -10.48 -30.12
CA GLU A 230 -23.47 -11.21 -30.02
C GLU A 230 -24.48 -10.55 -29.06
N GLN A 231 -24.13 -9.44 -28.40
CA GLN A 231 -24.93 -8.77 -27.37
C GLN A 231 -25.33 -9.69 -26.20
N ARG A 232 -24.53 -10.72 -25.93
CA ARG A 232 -24.72 -11.65 -24.81
C ARG A 232 -24.42 -10.94 -23.49
N PRO A 233 -25.30 -11.03 -22.47
CA PRO A 233 -25.05 -10.40 -21.18
C PRO A 233 -23.78 -10.95 -20.50
N ILE A 234 -22.93 -10.04 -20.05
CA ILE A 234 -21.68 -10.31 -19.33
C ILE A 234 -21.86 -9.89 -17.87
N LEU A 235 -21.52 -10.77 -16.92
CA LEU A 235 -21.32 -10.39 -15.52
C LEU A 235 -19.83 -10.15 -15.25
N VAL A 236 -19.50 -8.96 -14.75
CA VAL A 236 -18.18 -8.62 -14.21
C VAL A 236 -18.25 -8.75 -12.68
N HIS A 237 -17.57 -9.75 -12.13
CA HIS A 237 -17.59 -10.07 -10.69
C HIS A 237 -16.27 -9.63 -10.03
N GLY A 238 -16.29 -8.55 -9.24
CA GLY A 238 -15.12 -8.10 -8.48
C GLY A 238 -15.11 -8.64 -7.04
N ASP A 239 -13.96 -8.66 -6.38
CA ASP A 239 -13.92 -8.73 -4.91
C ASP A 239 -14.36 -7.40 -4.25
N TYR A 240 -14.68 -7.44 -2.96
CA TYR A 240 -15.14 -6.29 -2.16
C TYR A 240 -14.08 -5.20 -1.89
N ASP A 241 -12.80 -5.50 -2.13
CA ASP A 241 -11.64 -4.61 -1.88
C ASP A 241 -11.50 -3.49 -2.95
N VAL A 242 -10.57 -2.55 -2.78
CA VAL A 242 -10.27 -1.49 -3.76
C VAL A 242 -9.82 -2.04 -5.10
N ASP A 243 -9.06 -3.14 -5.11
CA ASP A 243 -8.55 -3.70 -6.37
C ASP A 243 -9.68 -4.39 -7.17
N GLY A 244 -10.40 -5.34 -6.57
CA GLY A 244 -11.66 -5.87 -7.11
C GLY A 244 -12.66 -4.79 -7.58
N GLN A 245 -12.87 -3.72 -6.79
CA GLN A 245 -13.66 -2.54 -7.19
C GLN A 245 -13.12 -1.86 -8.46
N CYS A 246 -11.81 -1.58 -8.54
CA CYS A 246 -11.19 -0.90 -9.68
C CYS A 246 -11.14 -1.77 -10.94
N ALA A 247 -10.84 -3.06 -10.82
CA ALA A 247 -10.80 -4.02 -11.92
C ALA A 247 -12.20 -4.18 -12.54
N ALA A 248 -13.21 -4.41 -11.70
CA ALA A 248 -14.59 -4.53 -12.14
C ALA A 248 -15.11 -3.23 -12.78
N ALA A 249 -14.82 -2.07 -12.20
CA ALA A 249 -15.23 -0.78 -12.75
C ALA A 249 -14.57 -0.49 -14.11
N MET A 250 -13.27 -0.80 -14.27
CA MET A 250 -12.54 -0.60 -15.52
C MET A 250 -13.08 -1.49 -16.63
N LEU A 251 -13.16 -2.81 -16.42
CA LEU A 251 -13.64 -3.74 -17.45
C LEU A 251 -15.10 -3.44 -17.83
N THR A 252 -15.95 -3.10 -16.86
CA THR A 252 -17.33 -2.68 -17.12
C THR A 252 -17.39 -1.43 -18.01
N ARG A 253 -16.59 -0.40 -17.72
CA ARG A 253 -16.55 0.82 -18.56
C ARG A 253 -16.02 0.53 -19.97
N ILE A 254 -14.99 -0.29 -20.11
CA ILE A 254 -14.38 -0.62 -21.41
C ILE A 254 -15.31 -1.49 -22.26
N LEU A 255 -15.87 -2.56 -21.71
CA LEU A 255 -16.78 -3.46 -22.42
C LEU A 255 -18.09 -2.74 -22.82
N ARG A 256 -18.64 -1.88 -21.96
CA ARG A 256 -19.78 -1.00 -22.34
C ARG A 256 -19.40 0.00 -23.43
N SER A 257 -18.17 0.55 -23.43
CA SER A 257 -17.71 1.45 -24.51
C SER A 257 -17.54 0.75 -25.87
N ALA A 258 -17.40 -0.58 -25.86
CA ALA A 258 -17.45 -1.43 -27.06
C ALA A 258 -18.88 -1.85 -27.46
N GLY A 259 -19.90 -1.38 -26.75
CA GLY A 259 -21.31 -1.74 -26.98
C GLY A 259 -21.79 -3.01 -26.26
N GLY A 260 -21.00 -3.59 -25.35
CA GLY A 260 -21.39 -4.81 -24.62
C GLY A 260 -22.50 -4.59 -23.60
N VAL A 261 -23.37 -5.59 -23.45
CA VAL A 261 -24.36 -5.67 -22.36
C VAL A 261 -23.66 -6.18 -21.09
N VAL A 262 -23.36 -5.28 -20.15
CA VAL A 262 -22.51 -5.61 -18.99
C VAL A 262 -23.15 -5.23 -17.66
N HIS A 263 -23.25 -6.21 -16.77
CA HIS A 263 -23.60 -6.06 -15.36
C HIS A 263 -22.33 -6.19 -14.51
N ALA A 264 -22.30 -5.52 -13.35
CA ALA A 264 -21.15 -5.51 -12.46
C ALA A 264 -21.63 -5.73 -11.02
N PHE A 265 -20.94 -6.59 -10.27
CA PHE A 265 -21.36 -7.04 -8.95
C PHE A 265 -20.15 -7.37 -8.08
N LEU A 266 -20.22 -7.00 -6.80
CA LEU A 266 -19.26 -7.39 -5.76
C LEU A 266 -20.00 -8.12 -4.62
N PRO A 267 -19.41 -9.18 -4.03
CA PRO A 267 -20.00 -9.90 -2.90
C PRO A 267 -19.88 -9.09 -1.60
N HIS A 268 -20.82 -9.29 -0.68
CA HIS A 268 -20.79 -8.64 0.64
C HIS A 268 -19.97 -9.47 1.64
N ARG A 269 -18.72 -9.04 1.88
CA ARG A 269 -17.68 -9.68 2.73
C ARG A 269 -18.15 -10.52 3.93
N ILE A 270 -19.08 -10.00 4.71
CA ILE A 270 -19.55 -10.66 5.95
C ILE A 270 -20.54 -11.81 5.67
N ARG A 271 -21.39 -11.64 4.64
CA ARG A 271 -22.57 -12.44 4.30
C ARG A 271 -22.24 -13.51 3.26
N ASP A 272 -21.60 -13.08 2.18
CA ASP A 272 -21.30 -13.91 1.01
C ASP A 272 -19.90 -14.53 1.09
N GLY A 273 -19.00 -13.92 1.86
CA GLY A 273 -17.62 -14.36 2.05
C GLY A 273 -16.63 -13.60 1.16
N TYR A 274 -15.66 -14.34 0.61
CA TYR A 274 -14.60 -13.88 -0.29
C TYR A 274 -14.54 -14.87 -1.47
N ASP A 275 -13.91 -14.46 -2.56
CA ASP A 275 -13.79 -15.21 -3.83
C ASP A 275 -15.13 -15.33 -4.59
N PHE A 276 -15.08 -15.83 -5.82
CA PHE A 276 -16.28 -16.13 -6.61
C PHE A 276 -17.05 -17.30 -5.99
N GLY A 277 -18.35 -17.11 -5.74
CA GLY A 277 -19.16 -18.04 -4.97
C GLY A 277 -20.66 -17.97 -5.27
N PRO A 278 -21.51 -18.60 -4.41
CA PRO A 278 -22.94 -18.74 -4.66
C PRO A 278 -23.69 -17.42 -4.91
N ALA A 279 -23.28 -16.32 -4.28
CA ALA A 279 -23.86 -14.99 -4.52
C ALA A 279 -23.58 -14.48 -5.95
N GLY A 280 -22.34 -14.62 -6.44
CA GLY A 280 -21.96 -14.26 -7.81
C GLY A 280 -22.65 -15.12 -8.87
N LEU A 281 -22.79 -16.42 -8.62
CA LEU A 281 -23.54 -17.33 -9.51
C LEU A 281 -25.06 -17.08 -9.48
N ALA A 282 -25.62 -16.70 -8.32
CA ALA A 282 -27.02 -16.28 -8.23
C ALA A 282 -27.26 -14.97 -9.00
N GLU A 283 -26.37 -13.99 -8.91
CA GLU A 283 -26.44 -12.75 -9.69
C GLU A 283 -26.29 -13.00 -11.20
N ALA A 284 -25.34 -13.86 -11.61
CA ALA A 284 -25.18 -14.27 -13.00
C ALA A 284 -26.47 -14.86 -13.57
N ARG A 285 -27.12 -15.76 -12.83
CA ARG A 285 -28.44 -16.33 -13.19
C ARG A 285 -29.53 -15.25 -13.21
N ARG A 286 -29.53 -14.31 -12.27
CA ARG A 286 -30.51 -13.21 -12.17
C ARG A 286 -30.45 -12.24 -13.37
N VAL A 287 -29.26 -11.96 -13.90
CA VAL A 287 -29.08 -11.06 -15.06
C VAL A 287 -29.07 -11.79 -16.41
N GLY A 288 -29.22 -13.12 -16.41
CA GLY A 288 -29.13 -13.92 -17.64
C GLY A 288 -27.72 -13.91 -18.26
N ALA A 289 -26.68 -13.84 -17.43
CA ALA A 289 -25.29 -13.81 -17.89
C ALA A 289 -24.96 -15.08 -18.69
N ALA A 290 -24.51 -14.89 -19.93
CA ALA A 290 -23.99 -15.95 -20.78
C ALA A 290 -22.44 -15.98 -20.80
N LEU A 291 -21.80 -15.05 -20.08
CA LEU A 291 -20.37 -14.99 -19.78
C LEU A 291 -20.19 -14.33 -18.39
N ILE A 292 -19.36 -14.93 -17.55
CA ILE A 292 -18.84 -14.34 -16.31
C ILE A 292 -17.36 -14.02 -16.55
N ILE A 293 -16.92 -12.85 -16.10
CA ILE A 293 -15.51 -12.54 -15.89
C ILE A 293 -15.30 -12.16 -14.42
N THR A 294 -14.49 -12.94 -13.70
CA THR A 294 -14.06 -12.57 -12.34
C THR A 294 -12.90 -11.58 -12.41
N CYS A 295 -12.78 -10.75 -11.39
CA CYS A 295 -11.81 -9.67 -11.29
C CYS A 295 -11.26 -9.67 -9.87
N ASP A 296 -9.94 -9.86 -9.72
CA ASP A 296 -9.27 -9.92 -8.42
C ASP A 296 -9.75 -11.09 -7.53
N CYS A 297 -10.29 -12.12 -8.17
CA CYS A 297 -10.80 -13.35 -7.55
C CYS A 297 -10.99 -14.44 -8.62
N GLY A 298 -11.24 -15.67 -8.18
CA GLY A 298 -11.60 -16.82 -9.02
C GLY A 298 -10.56 -17.93 -9.06
N ILE A 299 -9.28 -17.67 -8.74
CA ILE A 299 -8.21 -18.69 -8.89
C ILE A 299 -8.35 -19.87 -7.93
N THR A 300 -9.00 -19.67 -6.78
CA THR A 300 -9.35 -20.72 -5.81
C THR A 300 -10.82 -21.19 -5.88
N ALA A 301 -11.65 -20.55 -6.71
CA ALA A 301 -13.10 -20.78 -6.79
C ALA A 301 -13.51 -22.04 -7.57
N VAL A 302 -12.72 -23.11 -7.51
CA VAL A 302 -12.82 -24.31 -8.37
C VAL A 302 -14.23 -24.89 -8.44
N ALA A 303 -14.91 -25.00 -7.29
CA ALA A 303 -16.29 -25.49 -7.22
C ALA A 303 -17.30 -24.52 -7.83
N ALA A 304 -17.25 -23.23 -7.46
CA ALA A 304 -18.20 -22.24 -7.98
C ALA A 304 -18.05 -22.01 -9.49
N VAL A 305 -16.83 -22.06 -10.02
CA VAL A 305 -16.56 -22.03 -11.46
C VAL A 305 -17.14 -23.27 -12.14
N ARG A 306 -17.02 -24.46 -11.53
CA ARG A 306 -17.64 -25.71 -12.02
C ARG A 306 -19.16 -25.58 -12.08
N ASP A 307 -19.80 -25.12 -11.01
CA ASP A 307 -21.25 -24.88 -10.94
C ASP A 307 -21.76 -23.87 -11.99
N ALA A 308 -20.92 -22.89 -12.35
CA ALA A 308 -21.21 -21.91 -13.40
C ALA A 308 -21.10 -22.51 -14.81
N ARG A 309 -20.08 -23.35 -15.06
CA ARG A 309 -19.90 -24.08 -16.33
C ARG A 309 -20.99 -25.13 -16.55
N GLU A 310 -21.36 -25.87 -15.50
CA GLU A 310 -22.47 -26.84 -15.54
C GLU A 310 -23.83 -26.15 -15.73
N ALA A 311 -23.98 -24.91 -15.29
CA ALA A 311 -25.12 -24.05 -15.61
C ALA A 311 -25.09 -23.47 -17.04
N GLY A 312 -24.13 -23.87 -17.88
CA GLY A 312 -24.02 -23.44 -19.29
C GLY A 312 -23.43 -22.04 -19.49
N ILE A 313 -22.87 -21.41 -18.45
CA ILE A 313 -22.31 -20.06 -18.51
C ILE A 313 -20.82 -20.15 -18.88
N ASP A 314 -20.34 -19.33 -19.82
CA ASP A 314 -18.90 -19.20 -20.07
C ASP A 314 -18.23 -18.45 -18.91
N VAL A 315 -17.01 -18.85 -18.51
CA VAL A 315 -16.28 -18.23 -17.39
C VAL A 315 -14.86 -17.88 -17.82
N ILE A 316 -14.45 -16.64 -17.53
CA ILE A 316 -13.06 -16.19 -17.54
C ILE A 316 -12.68 -15.85 -16.10
N VAL A 317 -11.57 -16.37 -15.61
CA VAL A 317 -10.97 -15.92 -14.36
C VAL A 317 -9.93 -14.84 -14.67
N THR A 318 -9.95 -13.72 -13.95
CA THR A 318 -8.83 -12.76 -13.94
C THR A 318 -8.43 -12.45 -12.50
N ASP A 319 -7.22 -12.86 -12.14
CA ASP A 319 -6.74 -12.93 -10.77
C ASP A 319 -5.20 -12.76 -10.72
N HIS A 320 -4.65 -12.64 -9.53
CA HIS A 320 -3.21 -12.50 -9.27
C HIS A 320 -2.77 -13.20 -7.97
N HIS A 321 -3.68 -13.89 -7.27
CA HIS A 321 -3.40 -14.63 -6.05
C HIS A 321 -2.48 -15.85 -6.31
N LEU A 322 -2.24 -16.68 -5.29
CA LEU A 322 -1.51 -17.93 -5.51
C LEU A 322 -2.51 -19.01 -5.97
N PRO A 323 -2.29 -19.66 -7.13
CA PRO A 323 -3.10 -20.80 -7.53
C PRO A 323 -3.03 -21.96 -6.53
N GLY A 324 -4.13 -22.71 -6.41
CA GLY A 324 -4.16 -23.98 -5.67
C GLY A 324 -3.57 -25.15 -6.46
N ASP A 325 -3.69 -26.36 -5.90
CA ASP A 325 -3.18 -27.59 -6.51
C ASP A 325 -3.86 -27.94 -7.86
N GLU A 326 -5.12 -27.52 -8.05
CA GLU A 326 -5.83 -27.55 -9.33
C GLU A 326 -6.31 -26.14 -9.74
N LEU A 327 -6.26 -25.84 -11.04
CA LEU A 327 -6.83 -24.61 -11.59
C LEU A 327 -8.36 -24.74 -11.72
N PRO A 328 -9.12 -23.63 -11.58
CA PRO A 328 -10.55 -23.65 -11.76
C PRO A 328 -10.91 -24.00 -13.22
N PRO A 329 -11.98 -24.79 -13.48
CA PRO A 329 -12.32 -25.28 -14.82
C PRO A 329 -13.00 -24.23 -15.72
N ALA A 330 -12.48 -23.00 -15.72
CA ALA A 330 -12.93 -21.90 -16.55
C ALA A 330 -12.61 -22.12 -18.03
N ASN A 331 -13.19 -21.31 -18.92
CA ASN A 331 -12.81 -21.30 -20.34
C ASN A 331 -11.43 -20.65 -20.57
N ALA A 332 -11.00 -19.77 -19.64
CA ALA A 332 -9.70 -19.10 -19.62
C ALA A 332 -9.38 -18.65 -18.19
N VAL A 333 -8.11 -18.75 -17.77
CA VAL A 333 -7.63 -18.31 -16.45
C VAL A 333 -6.44 -17.36 -16.60
N LEU A 334 -6.72 -16.05 -16.60
CA LEU A 334 -5.70 -15.00 -16.69
C LEU A 334 -5.13 -14.75 -15.30
N ASP A 335 -4.02 -15.42 -14.99
CA ASP A 335 -3.25 -15.20 -13.76
C ASP A 335 -1.74 -15.19 -14.12
N PRO A 336 -0.96 -14.17 -13.71
CA PRO A 336 0.47 -14.12 -13.98
C PRO A 336 1.27 -15.18 -13.21
N ARG A 337 0.81 -15.63 -12.03
CA ARG A 337 1.48 -16.56 -11.11
C ARG A 337 1.22 -18.04 -11.43
N ARG A 338 0.33 -18.34 -12.37
CA ARG A 338 0.24 -19.66 -13.03
C ARG A 338 1.62 -20.20 -13.43
N LEU A 339 1.88 -21.48 -13.12
CA LEU A 339 3.17 -22.13 -13.37
C LEU A 339 3.54 -22.20 -14.87
N ASP A 340 2.55 -22.25 -15.75
CA ASP A 340 2.69 -22.29 -17.20
C ASP A 340 2.67 -20.90 -17.88
N CYS A 341 2.46 -19.82 -17.12
CA CYS A 341 2.28 -18.48 -17.67
C CYS A 341 3.62 -17.82 -18.08
N PRO A 342 3.83 -17.45 -19.35
CA PRO A 342 5.09 -16.89 -19.85
C PRO A 342 5.27 -15.37 -19.62
N SER A 343 4.40 -14.74 -18.82
CA SER A 343 4.56 -13.35 -18.37
C SER A 343 5.78 -13.23 -17.45
N GLU A 344 6.62 -12.22 -17.69
CA GLU A 344 7.81 -11.92 -16.87
C GLU A 344 7.46 -11.17 -15.57
N ASP A 345 6.47 -10.27 -15.60
CA ASP A 345 5.95 -9.69 -14.36
C ASP A 345 4.95 -10.66 -13.72
N LYS A 346 5.24 -11.02 -12.46
CA LYS A 346 4.48 -11.93 -11.58
C LYS A 346 3.76 -11.20 -10.43
N ASN A 347 3.83 -9.87 -10.44
CA ASN A 347 3.43 -9.01 -9.32
C ASN A 347 2.33 -8.01 -9.67
N LEU A 348 1.74 -8.07 -10.87
CA LEU A 348 0.54 -7.31 -11.20
C LEU A 348 -0.54 -7.59 -10.12
N CYS A 349 -1.31 -6.55 -9.79
CA CYS A 349 -2.53 -6.66 -8.99
C CYS A 349 -3.73 -7.04 -9.89
N GLY A 350 -4.90 -7.36 -9.36
CA GLY A 350 -6.07 -7.77 -10.17
C GLY A 350 -6.45 -6.76 -11.26
N THR A 351 -6.44 -5.46 -10.94
CA THR A 351 -6.63 -4.34 -11.89
C THR A 351 -5.47 -4.27 -12.89
N GLY A 352 -4.25 -4.66 -12.51
CA GLY A 352 -3.12 -4.78 -13.43
C GLY A 352 -3.32 -5.88 -14.49
N VAL A 353 -3.85 -7.04 -14.08
CA VAL A 353 -4.21 -8.14 -14.99
C VAL A 353 -5.40 -7.76 -15.88
N ALA A 354 -6.44 -7.14 -15.30
CA ALA A 354 -7.56 -6.58 -16.04
C ALA A 354 -7.13 -5.48 -17.04
N PHE A 355 -6.09 -4.71 -16.73
CA PHE A 355 -5.50 -3.72 -17.64
C PHE A 355 -4.77 -4.38 -18.81
N LYS A 356 -4.04 -5.49 -18.59
CA LYS A 356 -3.45 -6.28 -19.67
C LYS A 356 -4.53 -6.85 -20.61
N LEU A 357 -5.60 -7.41 -20.04
CA LEU A 357 -6.76 -7.85 -20.83
C LEU A 357 -7.37 -6.68 -21.62
N ALA A 358 -7.53 -5.50 -21.01
CA ALA A 358 -8.02 -4.32 -21.70
C ALA A 358 -7.11 -3.86 -22.87
N GLN A 359 -5.79 -4.01 -22.76
CA GLN A 359 -4.86 -3.75 -23.88
C GLN A 359 -5.12 -4.70 -25.07
N ALA A 360 -5.24 -6.01 -24.83
CA ALA A 360 -5.51 -6.98 -25.89
C ALA A 360 -6.92 -6.81 -26.50
N LEU A 361 -7.94 -6.58 -25.67
CA LEU A 361 -9.32 -6.32 -26.12
C LEU A 361 -9.42 -5.09 -27.02
N ALA A 362 -8.73 -3.98 -26.68
CA ALA A 362 -8.83 -2.74 -27.43
C ALA A 362 -8.46 -2.92 -28.91
N GLN A 363 -7.42 -3.72 -29.19
CA GLN A 363 -6.98 -4.05 -30.55
C GLN A 363 -8.02 -4.86 -31.35
N VAL A 364 -8.67 -5.85 -30.74
CA VAL A 364 -9.60 -6.76 -31.44
C VAL A 364 -11.03 -6.20 -31.54
N LEU A 365 -11.41 -5.31 -30.64
CA LEU A 365 -12.69 -4.57 -30.66
C LEU A 365 -12.65 -3.29 -31.51
N GLY A 366 -11.50 -2.95 -32.11
CA GLY A 366 -11.35 -1.73 -32.93
C GLY A 366 -11.37 -0.42 -32.12
N LEU A 367 -11.12 -0.50 -30.81
CA LEU A 367 -11.04 0.65 -29.92
C LEU A 367 -9.67 1.33 -30.08
N SER A 368 -9.53 2.56 -29.58
CA SER A 368 -8.21 3.19 -29.52
C SER A 368 -7.28 2.40 -28.59
N GLN A 369 -6.06 2.10 -29.04
CA GLN A 369 -5.01 1.51 -28.19
C GLN A 369 -4.67 2.38 -26.96
N ASN A 370 -5.01 3.67 -26.99
CA ASN A 370 -4.89 4.58 -25.85
C ASN A 370 -6.04 4.45 -24.81
N LEU A 371 -7.11 3.70 -25.10
CA LEU A 371 -8.27 3.58 -24.21
C LEU A 371 -7.91 3.01 -22.83
N PRO A 372 -7.17 1.89 -22.69
CA PRO A 372 -6.74 1.38 -21.38
C PRO A 372 -5.89 2.41 -20.62
N LEU A 373 -5.09 3.22 -21.34
CA LEU A 373 -4.26 4.26 -20.72
C LEU A 373 -5.10 5.36 -20.04
N HIS A 374 -6.41 5.49 -20.32
CA HIS A 374 -7.30 6.38 -19.58
C HIS A 374 -7.66 5.88 -18.17
N PHE A 375 -7.34 4.63 -17.83
CA PHE A 375 -7.65 4.00 -16.55
C PHE A 375 -6.43 3.77 -15.65
N LEU A 376 -5.25 4.32 -16.00
CA LEU A 376 -4.06 4.20 -15.15
C LEU A 376 -4.26 4.81 -13.74
N ASP A 377 -5.24 5.71 -13.56
CA ASP A 377 -5.65 6.19 -12.25
C ASP A 377 -6.38 5.15 -11.39
N TYR A 378 -7.17 4.25 -12.01
CA TYR A 378 -7.71 3.05 -11.35
C TYR A 378 -6.58 2.06 -11.04
N VAL A 379 -5.71 1.77 -12.02
CA VAL A 379 -4.56 0.87 -11.83
C VAL A 379 -3.68 1.35 -10.67
N ALA A 380 -3.31 2.63 -10.63
CA ALA A 380 -2.49 3.16 -9.55
C ALA A 380 -3.18 3.18 -8.18
N LEU A 381 -4.50 3.35 -8.15
CA LEU A 381 -5.29 3.27 -6.92
C LEU A 381 -5.27 1.83 -6.36
N ALA A 382 -5.56 0.84 -7.22
CA ALA A 382 -5.54 -0.58 -6.90
C ALA A 382 -4.15 -1.10 -6.49
N THR A 383 -3.14 -0.95 -7.36
CA THR A 383 -1.77 -1.47 -7.14
C THR A 383 -1.11 -0.90 -5.87
N ILE A 384 -1.54 0.26 -5.38
CA ILE A 384 -1.08 0.80 -4.08
C ILE A 384 -1.95 0.34 -2.90
N ALA A 385 -3.24 0.07 -3.13
CA ALA A 385 -4.17 -0.41 -2.09
C ALA A 385 -3.90 -1.87 -1.69
N ASP A 386 -3.61 -2.72 -2.68
CA ASP A 386 -3.24 -4.15 -2.53
C ASP A 386 -1.78 -4.35 -2.06
N VAL A 387 -0.96 -3.30 -2.11
CA VAL A 387 0.41 -3.30 -1.53
C VAL A 387 1.38 -4.25 -2.27
N VAL A 388 1.12 -4.59 -3.54
CA VAL A 388 2.07 -5.31 -4.41
C VAL A 388 3.38 -4.52 -4.67
N PRO A 389 4.48 -5.22 -5.01
CA PRO A 389 5.77 -4.60 -5.33
C PRO A 389 5.70 -3.49 -6.40
N LEU A 390 6.12 -2.27 -6.03
CA LEU A 390 6.27 -1.12 -6.93
C LEU A 390 7.60 -1.15 -7.70
N THR A 391 7.83 -2.30 -8.32
CA THR A 391 8.93 -2.65 -9.24
C THR A 391 8.33 -3.00 -10.62
N GLY A 392 9.15 -3.41 -11.60
CA GLY A 392 8.65 -3.92 -12.88
C GLY A 392 7.64 -3.00 -13.57
N GLU A 393 6.54 -3.58 -14.04
CA GLU A 393 5.46 -2.84 -14.71
C GLU A 393 4.59 -2.05 -13.74
N ASN A 394 4.35 -2.57 -12.52
CA ASN A 394 3.65 -1.83 -11.46
C ASN A 394 4.29 -0.45 -11.23
N ARG A 395 5.63 -0.37 -11.26
CA ARG A 395 6.35 0.91 -11.13
C ARG A 395 6.00 1.90 -12.25
N ILE A 396 5.94 1.42 -13.49
CA ILE A 396 5.57 2.24 -14.67
C ILE A 396 4.11 2.68 -14.52
N LEU A 397 3.20 1.72 -14.35
CA LEU A 397 1.75 1.94 -14.26
C LEU A 397 1.40 2.93 -13.14
N VAL A 398 1.95 2.75 -11.94
CA VAL A 398 1.72 3.64 -10.79
C VAL A 398 2.38 5.01 -10.99
N ARG A 399 3.56 5.10 -11.62
CA ARG A 399 4.24 6.40 -11.87
C ARG A 399 3.42 7.30 -12.78
N TYR A 400 2.82 6.76 -13.84
CA TYR A 400 1.95 7.52 -14.75
C TYR A 400 0.52 7.66 -14.18
N GLY A 401 0.02 6.63 -13.50
CA GLY A 401 -1.31 6.59 -12.92
C GLY A 401 -1.51 7.56 -11.76
N LEU A 402 -0.53 7.75 -10.87
CA LEU A 402 -0.59 8.79 -9.83
C LEU A 402 -0.74 10.21 -10.42
N LYS A 403 -0.11 10.46 -11.58
CA LYS A 403 -0.29 11.73 -12.30
C LYS A 403 -1.71 11.84 -12.86
N LYS A 404 -2.27 10.77 -13.44
CA LYS A 404 -3.66 10.77 -13.92
C LYS A 404 -4.67 10.87 -12.79
N LEU A 405 -4.39 10.29 -11.62
CA LEU A 405 -5.28 10.31 -10.46
C LEU A 405 -5.45 11.74 -9.91
N ALA A 406 -4.38 12.53 -9.88
CA ALA A 406 -4.43 13.94 -9.46
C ALA A 406 -5.33 14.80 -10.37
N ASP A 407 -5.32 14.52 -11.67
CA ASP A 407 -6.10 15.21 -12.71
C ASP A 407 -7.23 14.30 -13.28
N SER A 408 -7.83 13.45 -12.45
CA SER A 408 -8.70 12.34 -12.93
C SER A 408 -9.94 12.82 -13.68
N ARG A 409 -10.27 12.13 -14.78
CA ARG A 409 -11.48 12.42 -15.57
C ARG A 409 -12.77 11.95 -14.89
N TRP A 410 -12.69 10.88 -14.10
CA TRP A 410 -13.86 10.20 -13.54
C TRP A 410 -14.50 11.02 -12.43
N VAL A 411 -15.83 11.20 -12.44
CA VAL A 411 -16.52 12.04 -11.45
C VAL A 411 -16.36 11.50 -10.03
N GLY A 412 -16.43 10.18 -9.84
CA GLY A 412 -16.27 9.54 -8.54
C GLY A 412 -14.89 9.71 -7.91
N LEU A 413 -13.81 9.52 -8.69
CA LEU A 413 -12.46 9.74 -8.17
C LEU A 413 -12.21 11.22 -7.84
N ARG A 414 -12.73 12.16 -8.64
CA ARG A 414 -12.68 13.59 -8.29
C ARG A 414 -13.43 13.88 -6.99
N ALA A 415 -14.66 13.38 -6.83
CA ALA A 415 -15.44 13.56 -5.59
C ALA A 415 -14.75 12.93 -4.37
N LEU A 416 -14.11 11.77 -4.53
CA LEU A 416 -13.33 11.11 -3.48
C LEU A 416 -12.09 11.92 -3.08
N ILE A 417 -11.35 12.46 -4.05
CA ILE A 417 -10.15 13.29 -3.85
C ILE A 417 -10.52 14.64 -3.20
N GLU A 418 -11.65 15.24 -3.60
CA GLU A 418 -12.18 16.47 -3.00
C GLU A 418 -12.62 16.24 -1.56
N THR A 419 -13.42 15.20 -1.30
CA THR A 419 -13.90 14.82 0.04
C THR A 419 -12.73 14.46 0.98
N ALA A 420 -11.68 13.82 0.47
CA ALA A 420 -10.44 13.56 1.20
C ALA A 420 -9.57 14.82 1.46
N GLY A 421 -9.98 16.00 0.98
CA GLY A 421 -9.21 17.24 1.12
C GLY A 421 -7.91 17.26 0.31
N LEU A 422 -7.82 16.47 -0.77
CA LEU A 422 -6.62 16.30 -1.59
C LEU A 422 -6.69 17.01 -2.95
N ALA A 423 -7.82 17.64 -3.29
CA ALA A 423 -7.99 18.40 -4.54
C ALA A 423 -6.87 19.44 -4.77
N GLY A 424 -6.35 19.51 -6.00
CA GLY A 424 -5.29 20.43 -6.42
C GLY A 424 -3.89 20.12 -5.88
N LYS A 425 -3.67 18.98 -5.20
CA LYS A 425 -2.38 18.59 -4.62
C LYS A 425 -1.73 17.44 -5.41
N PRO A 426 -0.40 17.43 -5.60
CA PRO A 426 0.31 16.28 -6.14
C PRO A 426 0.07 15.02 -5.30
N LEU A 427 -0.42 13.95 -5.93
CA LEU A 427 -0.66 12.68 -5.26
C LEU A 427 0.60 11.81 -5.26
N ARG A 428 0.84 11.13 -4.13
CA ARG A 428 1.92 10.16 -3.92
C ARG A 428 1.32 8.86 -3.38
N GLY A 429 2.09 7.76 -3.42
CA GLY A 429 1.64 6.46 -2.89
C GLY A 429 1.06 6.52 -1.47
N ALA A 430 1.67 7.33 -0.58
CA ALA A 430 1.14 7.54 0.77
C ALA A 430 -0.26 8.21 0.82
N HIS A 431 -0.59 9.10 -0.12
CA HIS A 431 -1.95 9.68 -0.20
C HIS A 431 -2.96 8.63 -0.68
N VAL A 432 -2.55 7.71 -1.55
CA VAL A 432 -3.41 6.63 -2.00
C VAL A 432 -3.64 5.62 -0.87
N GLY A 433 -2.58 4.97 -0.38
CA GLY A 433 -2.68 3.88 0.59
C GLY A 433 -3.20 4.29 1.98
N PHE A 434 -2.96 5.52 2.43
CA PHE A 434 -3.39 5.98 3.78
C PHE A 434 -4.57 6.97 3.77
N ILE A 435 -5.05 7.44 2.62
CA ILE A 435 -6.15 8.43 2.56
C ILE A 435 -7.25 8.00 1.56
N LEU A 436 -6.93 7.74 0.30
CA LEU A 436 -7.95 7.41 -0.72
C LEU A 436 -8.46 5.96 -0.61
N ALA A 437 -7.55 4.98 -0.68
CA ALA A 437 -7.90 3.56 -0.64
C ALA A 437 -8.65 3.17 0.66
N PRO A 438 -8.32 3.66 1.87
CA PRO A 438 -9.03 3.32 3.10
C PRO A 438 -10.51 3.77 3.18
N ARG A 439 -10.99 4.56 2.21
CA ARG A 439 -12.40 4.97 2.07
C ARG A 439 -13.19 3.94 1.25
N LEU A 440 -12.67 3.53 0.09
CA LEU A 440 -13.21 2.43 -0.71
C LEU A 440 -13.12 1.09 0.06
N ASN A 441 -12.03 0.88 0.80
CA ASN A 441 -11.88 -0.27 1.69
C ASN A 441 -12.70 -0.16 3.00
N ALA A 442 -13.40 0.94 3.28
CA ALA A 442 -14.31 1.01 4.44
C ALA A 442 -15.66 0.35 4.14
N VAL A 443 -16.22 0.58 2.94
CA VAL A 443 -17.46 -0.07 2.51
C VAL A 443 -17.28 -1.59 2.40
N GLY A 444 -16.20 -2.07 1.74
CA GLY A 444 -15.84 -3.50 1.72
C GLY A 444 -15.45 -4.12 3.07
N ARG A 445 -15.58 -3.40 4.21
CA ARG A 445 -15.32 -3.92 5.57
C ARG A 445 -16.52 -3.84 6.50
N ILE A 446 -17.33 -2.78 6.41
CA ILE A 446 -18.44 -2.51 7.34
C ILE A 446 -19.73 -1.98 6.66
N GLY A 447 -19.84 -2.10 5.33
CA GLY A 447 -20.98 -1.68 4.51
C GLY A 447 -21.08 -2.51 3.23
N ASP A 448 -21.66 -1.94 2.16
CA ASP A 448 -21.77 -2.62 0.86
C ASP A 448 -20.70 -2.13 -0.12
N ALA A 449 -19.84 -3.04 -0.59
CA ALA A 449 -18.79 -2.73 -1.57
C ALA A 449 -19.34 -2.23 -2.92
N ASN A 450 -20.61 -2.54 -3.24
CA ASN A 450 -21.25 -2.06 -4.46
C ASN A 450 -21.43 -0.53 -4.47
N ASP A 451 -21.44 0.16 -3.32
CA ASP A 451 -21.44 1.64 -3.30
C ASP A 451 -20.08 2.24 -3.70
N GLY A 452 -18.99 1.52 -3.42
CA GLY A 452 -17.66 1.83 -3.95
C GLY A 452 -17.59 1.63 -5.46
N LEU A 453 -18.11 0.49 -5.95
CA LEU A 453 -18.26 0.24 -7.39
C LEU A 453 -19.13 1.32 -8.07
N ARG A 454 -20.28 1.68 -7.48
CA ARG A 454 -21.17 2.75 -7.99
C ARG A 454 -20.47 4.09 -8.07
N LEU A 455 -19.67 4.46 -7.07
CA LEU A 455 -18.87 5.69 -7.10
C LEU A 455 -17.90 5.69 -8.28
N LEU A 456 -17.22 4.56 -8.55
CA LEU A 456 -16.32 4.44 -9.70
C LEU A 456 -17.08 4.45 -11.04
N LEU A 457 -18.25 3.80 -11.12
CA LEU A 457 -19.05 3.64 -12.34
C LEU A 457 -19.93 4.84 -12.71
N THR A 458 -20.35 5.68 -11.76
CA THR A 458 -21.28 6.78 -12.05
C THR A 458 -20.65 7.86 -12.96
N GLU A 459 -21.52 8.59 -13.65
CA GLU A 459 -21.16 9.72 -14.51
C GLU A 459 -21.85 11.03 -14.07
N ASP A 460 -22.75 10.97 -13.09
CA ASP A 460 -23.36 12.14 -12.46
C ASP A 460 -22.47 12.71 -11.33
N PRO A 461 -22.07 13.99 -11.38
CA PRO A 461 -21.38 14.66 -10.28
C PRO A 461 -22.19 14.71 -8.98
N GLN A 462 -23.53 14.69 -9.01
CA GLN A 462 -24.35 14.76 -7.79
C GLN A 462 -24.36 13.42 -7.04
N GLU A 463 -24.61 12.30 -7.73
CA GLU A 463 -24.46 10.95 -7.17
C GLU A 463 -23.02 10.72 -6.68
N ALA A 464 -22.01 11.09 -7.48
CA ALA A 464 -20.61 10.98 -7.07
C ALA A 464 -20.30 11.74 -5.78
N ALA A 465 -20.81 12.96 -5.63
CA ALA A 465 -20.65 13.76 -4.41
C ALA A 465 -21.47 13.22 -3.23
N ALA A 466 -22.58 12.53 -3.46
CA ALA A 466 -23.33 11.84 -2.41
C ALA A 466 -22.57 10.60 -1.90
N LEU A 467 -22.21 9.69 -2.80
CA LEU A 467 -21.48 8.46 -2.49
C LEU A 467 -20.11 8.75 -1.86
N ALA A 468 -19.37 9.76 -2.31
CA ALA A 468 -18.10 10.12 -1.68
C ALA A 468 -18.24 10.56 -0.21
N ARG A 469 -19.33 11.25 0.16
CA ARG A 469 -19.64 11.62 1.55
C ARG A 469 -20.15 10.45 2.39
N GLU A 470 -20.84 9.50 1.76
CA GLU A 470 -21.24 8.24 2.40
C GLU A 470 -20.03 7.37 2.72
N LEU A 471 -19.12 7.17 1.75
CA LEU A 471 -17.83 6.50 1.97
C LEU A 471 -16.97 7.21 3.02
N GLU A 472 -16.97 8.55 3.08
CA GLU A 472 -16.33 9.30 4.18
C GLU A 472 -16.93 8.95 5.54
N THR A 473 -18.26 8.92 5.64
CA THR A 473 -19.01 8.65 6.88
C THR A 473 -18.76 7.21 7.36
N ILE A 474 -18.77 6.25 6.44
CA ILE A 474 -18.47 4.84 6.70
C ILE A 474 -16.99 4.67 7.09
N ASN A 475 -16.07 5.37 6.42
CA ASN A 475 -14.65 5.42 6.81
C ASN A 475 -14.45 6.01 8.21
N ALA A 476 -15.14 7.10 8.56
CA ALA A 476 -15.05 7.70 9.89
C ALA A 476 -15.61 6.77 10.98
N ARG A 477 -16.75 6.11 10.73
CA ARG A 477 -17.30 5.06 11.61
C ARG A 477 -16.31 3.92 11.80
N ARG A 478 -15.71 3.43 10.71
CA ARG A 478 -14.68 2.37 10.74
C ARG A 478 -13.46 2.81 11.55
N GLN A 479 -12.96 4.04 11.37
CA GLN A 479 -11.82 4.56 12.15
C GLN A 479 -12.14 4.69 13.65
N ALA A 480 -13.38 5.03 14.01
CA ALA A 480 -13.82 5.02 15.41
C ALA A 480 -13.86 3.60 16.00
N MET A 481 -14.33 2.61 15.22
CA MET A 481 -14.30 1.18 15.61
C MET A 481 -12.86 0.65 15.73
N ASP A 482 -11.97 0.99 14.78
CA ASP A 482 -10.54 0.66 14.85
C ASP A 482 -9.92 1.17 16.17
N GLN A 483 -10.33 2.36 16.62
CA GLN A 483 -9.77 3.00 17.80
C GLN A 483 -10.31 2.40 19.11
N LEU A 484 -11.63 2.18 19.21
CA LEU A 484 -12.24 1.55 20.38
C LEU A 484 -11.68 0.14 20.62
N ILE A 485 -11.59 -0.67 19.57
CA ILE A 485 -11.04 -2.03 19.64
C ILE A 485 -9.54 -2.00 19.94
N LEU A 486 -8.80 -0.99 19.47
CA LEU A 486 -7.38 -0.80 19.83
C LEU A 486 -7.20 -0.42 21.31
N ASP A 487 -8.00 0.50 21.84
CA ASP A 487 -7.87 0.95 23.22
C ASP A 487 -8.26 -0.17 24.21
N GLU A 488 -9.31 -0.93 23.91
CA GLU A 488 -9.71 -2.14 24.66
C GLU A 488 -8.63 -3.23 24.58
N ALA A 489 -8.09 -3.51 23.39
CA ALA A 489 -7.03 -4.51 23.23
C ALA A 489 -5.72 -4.08 23.92
N ILE A 490 -5.38 -2.78 23.94
CA ILE A 490 -4.25 -2.24 24.71
C ILE A 490 -4.48 -2.42 26.21
N GLU A 491 -5.68 -2.14 26.72
CA GLU A 491 -5.99 -2.33 28.15
C GLU A 491 -5.85 -3.81 28.56
N ILE A 492 -6.34 -4.75 27.73
CA ILE A 492 -6.16 -6.19 27.98
C ILE A 492 -4.67 -6.56 27.94
N VAL A 493 -3.92 -6.13 26.92
CA VAL A 493 -2.47 -6.42 26.78
C VAL A 493 -1.67 -5.88 27.97
N GLU A 494 -1.94 -4.66 28.43
CA GLU A 494 -1.25 -4.05 29.56
C GLU A 494 -1.64 -4.68 30.92
N GLN A 495 -2.70 -5.48 30.97
CA GLN A 495 -3.08 -6.30 32.12
C GLN A 495 -2.54 -7.74 32.04
N THR A 496 -2.51 -8.36 30.86
CA THR A 496 -2.23 -9.81 30.71
C THR A 496 -0.84 -10.17 30.19
N LEU A 497 -0.20 -9.32 29.38
CA LEU A 497 1.05 -9.67 28.68
C LEU A 497 2.22 -9.83 29.66
N GLN A 498 2.82 -11.01 29.68
CA GLN A 498 4.05 -11.27 30.43
C GLN A 498 5.30 -10.91 29.60
N PRO A 499 6.43 -10.56 30.23
CA PRO A 499 7.68 -10.29 29.51
C PRO A 499 8.16 -11.46 28.62
N THR A 500 7.80 -12.68 29.00
CA THR A 500 8.10 -13.95 28.31
C THR A 500 7.20 -14.24 27.11
N ASP A 501 6.08 -13.56 26.96
CA ASP A 501 5.11 -13.89 25.92
C ASP A 501 5.64 -13.44 24.55
N ALA A 502 5.87 -14.39 23.65
CA ALA A 502 6.40 -14.14 22.31
C ALA A 502 5.33 -13.65 21.31
N ALA A 503 4.04 -13.79 21.63
CA ALA A 503 2.92 -13.40 20.78
C ALA A 503 1.73 -12.88 21.61
N ILE A 504 0.70 -12.36 20.93
CA ILE A 504 -0.54 -11.83 21.51
C ILE A 504 -1.73 -12.56 20.89
N VAL A 505 -2.64 -13.09 21.71
CA VAL A 505 -3.90 -13.71 21.26
C VAL A 505 -5.04 -13.26 22.17
N LEU A 506 -5.99 -12.50 21.61
CA LEU A 506 -7.11 -11.90 22.34
C LEU A 506 -8.42 -12.11 21.58
N GLY A 507 -9.57 -12.12 22.28
CA GLY A 507 -10.88 -12.06 21.64
C GLY A 507 -11.95 -11.49 22.54
N ALA A 508 -12.92 -10.77 21.95
CA ALA A 508 -14.00 -10.12 22.69
C ALA A 508 -15.31 -10.07 21.86
N ASP A 509 -16.44 -10.01 22.55
CA ASP A 509 -17.80 -10.02 21.97
C ASP A 509 -18.16 -8.72 21.22
N THR A 510 -17.45 -7.64 21.52
CA THR A 510 -17.61 -6.31 20.94
C THR A 510 -16.88 -6.13 19.60
N TRP A 511 -16.02 -7.08 19.21
CA TRP A 511 -15.02 -6.87 18.17
C TRP A 511 -15.49 -7.24 16.76
N HIS A 512 -15.62 -6.23 15.91
CA HIS A 512 -16.13 -6.42 14.55
C HIS A 512 -15.12 -7.12 13.61
N PRO A 513 -15.45 -8.28 12.99
CA PRO A 513 -14.51 -9.05 12.16
C PRO A 513 -13.89 -8.31 10.96
N GLY A 514 -14.56 -7.29 10.40
CA GLY A 514 -14.00 -6.46 9.33
C GLY A 514 -12.86 -5.51 9.76
N VAL A 515 -12.70 -5.31 11.08
CA VAL A 515 -11.79 -4.31 11.70
C VAL A 515 -10.59 -4.96 12.41
N ILE A 516 -10.79 -6.08 13.10
CA ILE A 516 -9.75 -6.75 13.93
C ILE A 516 -8.37 -6.88 13.27
N GLY A 517 -8.30 -7.19 11.96
CA GLY A 517 -7.03 -7.31 11.24
C GLY A 517 -6.24 -5.99 11.09
N ILE A 518 -6.89 -4.83 11.22
CA ILE A 518 -6.24 -3.51 11.26
C ILE A 518 -5.64 -3.26 12.65
N VAL A 519 -6.37 -3.62 13.70
CA VAL A 519 -5.92 -3.46 15.09
C VAL A 519 -4.77 -4.42 15.40
N ALA A 520 -4.82 -5.66 14.90
CA ALA A 520 -3.71 -6.61 14.99
C ALA A 520 -2.40 -6.00 14.44
N SER A 521 -2.42 -5.35 13.26
CA SER A 521 -1.23 -4.65 12.73
C SER A 521 -0.69 -3.58 13.68
N ARG A 522 -1.56 -2.77 14.30
CA ARG A 522 -1.14 -1.72 15.25
C ARG A 522 -0.54 -2.30 16.54
N LEU A 523 -1.01 -3.47 16.98
CA LEU A 523 -0.45 -4.18 18.13
C LEU A 523 0.91 -4.81 17.80
N VAL A 524 1.09 -5.37 16.60
CA VAL A 524 2.42 -5.77 16.09
C VAL A 524 3.38 -4.57 16.10
N GLU A 525 2.97 -3.42 15.55
CA GLU A 525 3.78 -2.18 15.51
C GLU A 525 4.13 -1.65 16.92
N ARG A 526 3.23 -1.79 17.91
CA ARG A 526 3.40 -1.28 19.28
C ARG A 526 4.20 -2.22 20.19
N TYR A 527 4.02 -3.53 20.06
CA TYR A 527 4.52 -4.53 21.02
C TYR A 527 5.57 -5.50 20.43
N GLY A 528 5.88 -5.42 19.13
CA GLY A 528 6.91 -6.25 18.49
C GLY A 528 6.60 -7.74 18.47
N ARG A 529 5.32 -8.12 18.43
CA ARG A 529 4.84 -9.50 18.65
C ARG A 529 3.82 -9.92 17.60
N PRO A 530 3.89 -11.13 17.02
CA PRO A 530 2.79 -11.70 16.24
C PRO A 530 1.49 -11.60 17.03
N THR A 531 0.43 -11.10 16.41
CA THR A 531 -0.84 -10.80 17.10
C THR A 531 -2.02 -11.41 16.35
N PHE A 532 -2.85 -12.19 17.03
CA PHE A 532 -4.19 -12.58 16.60
C PHE A 532 -5.26 -11.87 17.46
N LEU A 533 -6.27 -11.33 16.79
CA LEU A 533 -7.49 -10.83 17.43
C LEU A 533 -8.69 -11.60 16.88
N ILE A 534 -9.64 -11.96 17.76
CA ILE A 534 -10.85 -12.73 17.42
C ILE A 534 -12.10 -11.91 17.77
N GLY A 535 -13.01 -11.77 16.81
CA GLY A 535 -14.37 -11.26 17.05
C GLY A 535 -15.38 -12.41 17.08
N TRP A 536 -16.18 -12.52 18.15
CA TRP A 536 -17.24 -13.51 18.28
C TRP A 536 -18.47 -13.15 17.42
N ASP A 537 -19.30 -14.15 17.09
CA ASP A 537 -20.61 -13.95 16.48
C ASP A 537 -21.68 -13.56 17.51
N GLU A 538 -22.89 -13.20 17.05
CA GLU A 538 -24.00 -12.78 17.91
C GLU A 538 -24.55 -13.90 18.80
N ALA A 539 -24.28 -15.17 18.47
CA ALA A 539 -24.62 -16.33 19.30
C ALA A 539 -23.55 -16.61 20.38
N GLY A 540 -22.34 -16.08 20.19
CA GLY A 540 -21.17 -16.36 21.01
C GLY A 540 -20.60 -17.77 20.82
N GLU A 541 -20.95 -18.50 19.75
CA GLU A 541 -20.46 -19.87 19.53
C GLU A 541 -19.19 -19.89 18.67
N PHE A 542 -19.17 -19.18 17.54
CA PHE A 542 -18.01 -19.12 16.65
C PHE A 542 -17.36 -17.72 16.69
N GLY A 543 -16.06 -17.69 16.47
CA GLY A 543 -15.28 -16.46 16.33
C GLY A 543 -14.51 -16.45 15.02
N ARG A 544 -14.42 -15.27 14.39
CA ARG A 544 -13.51 -15.05 13.24
C ARG A 544 -12.25 -14.35 13.73
N GLY A 545 -11.12 -15.00 13.55
CA GLY A 545 -9.79 -14.50 13.88
C GLY A 545 -9.11 -13.84 12.69
N SER A 546 -8.34 -12.78 12.93
CA SER A 546 -7.36 -12.26 11.98
C SER A 546 -6.07 -11.92 12.70
N GLY A 547 -4.94 -12.33 12.12
CA GLY A 547 -3.62 -12.14 12.70
C GLY A 547 -2.60 -11.50 11.78
N ARG A 548 -1.54 -10.97 12.38
CA ARG A 548 -0.45 -10.25 11.74
C ARG A 548 0.89 -10.64 12.35
N SER A 549 1.92 -10.73 11.52
CA SER A 549 3.25 -11.23 11.91
C SER A 549 4.29 -10.13 12.08
N ILE A 550 5.39 -10.46 12.75
CA ILE A 550 6.65 -9.70 12.69
C ILE A 550 7.54 -10.19 11.54
N SER A 551 8.55 -9.42 11.18
CA SER A 551 9.59 -9.86 10.24
C SER A 551 10.31 -11.11 10.79
N GLY A 552 10.49 -12.13 9.96
CA GLY A 552 11.15 -13.39 10.35
C GLY A 552 10.22 -14.49 10.89
N PHE A 553 8.97 -14.17 11.26
CA PHE A 553 8.02 -15.17 11.75
C PHE A 553 7.01 -15.57 10.67
N ASP A 554 6.93 -16.87 10.35
CA ASP A 554 5.89 -17.41 9.46
C ASP A 554 4.60 -17.68 10.24
N LEU A 555 3.68 -16.73 10.17
CA LEU A 555 2.38 -16.83 10.84
C LEU A 555 1.51 -17.96 10.27
N HIS A 556 1.63 -18.30 8.99
CA HIS A 556 0.83 -19.36 8.38
C HIS A 556 1.39 -20.74 8.76
N GLY A 557 2.70 -20.94 8.66
CA GLY A 557 3.37 -22.15 9.15
C GLY A 557 3.20 -22.37 10.66
N ALA A 558 3.19 -21.30 11.46
CA ALA A 558 2.84 -21.37 12.88
C ALA A 558 1.36 -21.72 13.11
N LEU A 559 0.43 -21.13 12.35
CA LEU A 559 -1.01 -21.43 12.46
C LEU A 559 -1.33 -22.88 12.07
N HIS A 560 -0.67 -23.42 11.03
CA HIS A 560 -0.84 -24.81 10.61
C HIS A 560 -0.42 -25.81 11.71
N LYS A 561 0.59 -25.50 12.54
CA LYS A 561 0.99 -26.35 13.68
C LYS A 561 -0.11 -26.47 14.75
N VAL A 562 -1.02 -25.49 14.83
CA VAL A 562 -2.13 -25.45 15.81
C VAL A 562 -3.51 -25.57 15.13
N GLY A 563 -3.55 -25.95 13.85
CA GLY A 563 -4.76 -25.98 13.04
C GLY A 563 -5.86 -26.91 13.55
N GLY A 564 -5.52 -27.91 14.37
CA GLY A 564 -6.48 -28.84 14.99
C GLY A 564 -7.43 -28.22 16.02
N HIS A 565 -7.25 -26.94 16.37
CA HIS A 565 -8.19 -26.17 17.20
C HIS A 565 -9.16 -25.30 16.39
N LEU A 566 -9.09 -25.33 15.05
CA LEU A 566 -9.74 -24.38 14.16
C LEU A 566 -10.70 -25.08 13.19
N GLU A 567 -11.84 -24.46 12.91
CA GLU A 567 -12.84 -24.97 11.96
C GLU A 567 -12.38 -24.80 10.51
N LYS A 568 -11.76 -23.64 10.23
CA LYS A 568 -11.19 -23.26 8.93
C LYS A 568 -10.05 -22.27 9.19
N TYR A 569 -8.96 -22.35 8.43
CA TYR A 569 -7.87 -21.37 8.52
C TYR A 569 -7.13 -21.24 7.19
N GLY A 570 -6.37 -20.16 7.03
CA GLY A 570 -5.49 -19.94 5.88
C GLY A 570 -4.80 -18.57 5.91
N GLY A 571 -3.93 -18.33 4.93
CA GLY A 571 -3.24 -17.06 4.74
C GLY A 571 -1.79 -17.23 4.31
N HIS A 572 -0.95 -16.29 4.73
CA HIS A 572 0.43 -16.14 4.28
C HIS A 572 1.35 -15.78 5.46
N THR A 573 2.67 -15.83 5.25
CA THR A 573 3.72 -15.57 6.25
C THR A 573 3.48 -14.35 7.15
N MET A 574 2.95 -13.25 6.59
CA MET A 574 2.74 -11.99 7.34
C MET A 574 1.31 -11.78 7.86
N ALA A 575 0.31 -12.55 7.40
CA ALA A 575 -1.09 -12.34 7.74
C ALA A 575 -1.93 -13.60 7.51
N ALA A 576 -2.75 -13.96 8.49
CA ALA A 576 -3.61 -15.13 8.46
C ALA A 576 -5.01 -14.84 9.03
N GLY A 577 -5.96 -15.74 8.76
CA GLY A 577 -7.31 -15.69 9.30
C GLY A 577 -7.90 -17.08 9.54
N PHE A 578 -8.87 -17.17 10.44
CA PHE A 578 -9.50 -18.44 10.79
C PHE A 578 -10.92 -18.28 11.34
N THR A 579 -11.65 -19.39 11.42
CA THR A 579 -12.85 -19.58 12.23
C THR A 579 -12.53 -20.56 13.36
N ILE A 580 -12.97 -20.23 14.58
CA ILE A 580 -12.73 -21.02 15.80
C ILE A 580 -14.05 -21.16 16.59
N ARG A 581 -14.28 -22.29 17.26
CA ARG A 581 -15.37 -22.42 18.26
C ARG A 581 -14.91 -21.88 19.62
N ARG A 582 -15.79 -21.23 20.38
CA ARG A 582 -15.43 -20.53 21.62
C ARG A 582 -14.87 -21.44 22.70
N ASP A 583 -15.31 -22.70 22.75
CA ASP A 583 -14.77 -23.75 23.62
C ASP A 583 -13.34 -24.19 23.25
N LYS A 584 -12.79 -23.75 22.11
CA LYS A 584 -11.40 -23.95 21.68
C LYS A 584 -10.50 -22.72 21.78
N PHE A 585 -11.01 -21.59 22.26
CA PHE A 585 -10.23 -20.35 22.39
C PHE A 585 -8.97 -20.51 23.25
N ASP A 586 -9.10 -21.04 24.47
CA ASP A 586 -7.96 -21.16 25.39
C ASP A 586 -6.98 -22.26 24.99
N ASP A 587 -7.47 -23.40 24.48
CA ASP A 587 -6.63 -24.44 23.87
C ASP A 587 -5.73 -23.83 22.77
N PHE A 588 -6.35 -23.12 21.82
CA PHE A 588 -5.65 -22.44 20.72
C PHE A 588 -4.66 -21.39 21.22
N ARG A 589 -5.06 -20.55 22.18
CA ARG A 589 -4.22 -19.50 22.75
C ARG A 589 -2.96 -20.07 23.38
N VAL A 590 -3.08 -21.11 24.21
CA VAL A 590 -1.93 -21.76 24.85
C VAL A 590 -1.03 -22.43 23.80
N ALA A 591 -1.62 -23.17 22.86
CA ALA A 591 -0.86 -23.85 21.80
C ALA A 591 -0.08 -22.86 20.92
N PHE A 592 -0.71 -21.75 20.49
CA PHE A 592 -0.07 -20.75 19.65
C PHE A 592 1.00 -19.95 20.38
N LEU A 593 0.79 -19.60 21.66
CA LEU A 593 1.82 -18.96 22.49
C LEU A 593 3.05 -19.87 22.68
N GLY A 594 2.85 -21.18 22.86
CA GLY A 594 3.94 -22.16 22.88
C GLY A 594 4.71 -22.20 21.56
N VAL A 595 4.01 -22.37 20.43
CA VAL A 595 4.63 -22.39 19.10
C VAL A 595 5.37 -21.07 18.78
N ALA A 596 4.88 -19.92 19.26
CA ALA A 596 5.60 -18.66 19.12
C ALA A 596 6.87 -18.62 20.00
N GLY A 597 6.80 -19.08 21.25
CA GLY A 597 7.93 -19.13 22.19
C GLY A 597 9.04 -20.11 21.77
N ASP A 598 8.69 -21.22 21.12
CA ASP A 598 9.66 -22.17 20.55
C ASP A 598 10.40 -21.65 19.31
N LEU A 599 9.89 -20.58 18.67
CA LEU A 599 10.36 -20.07 17.38
C LEU A 599 10.94 -18.65 17.42
N LEU A 600 10.74 -17.89 18.51
CA LEU A 600 11.14 -16.49 18.63
C LEU A 600 12.05 -16.25 19.83
N THR A 601 13.11 -15.48 19.61
CA THR A 601 14.00 -15.01 20.67
C THR A 601 13.60 -13.59 21.13
N PRO A 602 14.04 -13.13 22.31
CA PRO A 602 13.79 -11.75 22.76
C PRO A 602 14.32 -10.68 21.78
N ASP A 603 15.36 -10.99 21.00
CA ASP A 603 15.95 -10.11 19.98
C ASP A 603 15.05 -9.93 18.76
N ASP A 604 14.21 -10.92 18.45
CA ASP A 604 13.23 -10.84 17.35
C ASP A 604 12.01 -9.98 17.72
N LEU A 605 11.72 -9.87 19.02
CA LEU A 605 10.62 -9.04 19.55
C LEU A 605 10.97 -7.54 19.64
N ALA A 606 12.22 -7.17 19.37
CA ALA A 606 12.66 -5.78 19.43
C ALA A 606 12.18 -4.99 18.18
N PRO A 607 11.52 -3.82 18.35
CA PRO A 607 11.20 -2.95 17.22
C PRO A 607 12.46 -2.64 16.39
N SER A 608 12.38 -2.72 15.06
CA SER A 608 13.54 -2.54 14.19
C SER A 608 13.39 -1.37 13.20
N GLN A 609 14.45 -0.59 13.01
CA GLN A 609 14.51 0.44 11.98
C GLN A 609 15.51 0.04 10.90
N ARG A 610 15.01 -0.13 9.66
CA ARG A 610 15.87 -0.31 8.48
C ARG A 610 16.57 1.00 8.11
N VAL A 611 17.88 0.96 7.90
CA VAL A 611 18.69 2.08 7.39
C VAL A 611 19.29 1.64 6.05
N ASP A 612 19.09 2.41 4.98
CA ASP A 612 19.64 2.10 3.66
C ASP A 612 21.12 2.48 3.58
N ILE A 613 21.47 3.72 3.96
CA ILE A 613 22.81 4.29 3.88
C ILE A 613 23.10 5.13 5.13
N GLU A 614 24.24 4.89 5.77
CA GLU A 614 24.79 5.82 6.77
C GLU A 614 25.64 6.89 6.06
N LEU A 615 25.43 8.18 6.37
CA LEU A 615 26.18 9.28 5.75
C LEU A 615 26.38 10.48 6.71
N PRO A 616 27.48 11.24 6.57
CA PRO A 616 27.64 12.50 7.29
C PRO A 616 26.70 13.57 6.74
N LEU A 617 26.23 14.47 7.59
CA LEU A 617 25.27 15.52 7.21
C LEU A 617 25.83 16.45 6.13
N ALA A 618 27.15 16.62 6.04
CA ALA A 618 27.81 17.37 4.96
C ALA A 618 27.56 16.79 3.54
N SER A 619 27.17 15.51 3.43
CA SER A 619 26.76 14.90 2.15
C SER A 619 25.30 15.18 1.76
N VAL A 620 24.49 15.77 2.66
CA VAL A 620 23.10 16.12 2.37
C VAL A 620 23.03 17.40 1.53
N SER A 621 22.56 17.28 0.29
CA SER A 621 22.48 18.41 -0.65
C SER A 621 21.11 18.52 -1.32
N ALA A 622 20.83 19.73 -1.84
CA ALA A 622 19.62 19.98 -2.65
C ALA A 622 19.58 19.18 -3.95
N GLU A 623 20.73 18.69 -4.42
CA GLU A 623 20.82 17.77 -5.55
C GLU A 623 20.49 16.33 -5.15
N LEU A 624 21.03 15.83 -4.03
CA LEU A 624 20.72 14.52 -3.48
C LEU A 624 19.21 14.39 -3.24
N GLU A 625 18.61 15.35 -2.54
CA GLU A 625 17.16 15.39 -2.31
C GLU A 625 16.36 15.47 -3.64
N ARG A 626 16.79 16.31 -4.59
CA ARG A 626 16.14 16.44 -5.91
C ARG A 626 16.13 15.13 -6.68
N LEU A 627 17.24 14.40 -6.67
CA LEU A 627 17.41 13.17 -7.44
C LEU A 627 16.79 11.96 -6.75
N ILE A 628 16.79 11.88 -5.42
CA ILE A 628 16.10 10.82 -4.66
C ILE A 628 14.61 10.74 -5.00
N ARG A 629 13.94 11.86 -5.33
CA ARG A 629 12.53 11.84 -5.78
C ARG A 629 12.28 11.11 -7.10
N HIS A 630 13.32 10.73 -7.85
CA HIS A 630 13.18 9.81 -8.98
C HIS A 630 12.96 8.36 -8.53
N LEU A 631 13.23 8.01 -7.27
CA LEU A 631 12.84 6.72 -6.69
C LEU A 631 11.31 6.62 -6.46
N GLU A 632 10.57 7.73 -6.37
CA GLU A 632 9.09 7.67 -6.29
C GLU A 632 8.48 7.08 -7.58
N PRO A 633 7.35 6.34 -7.52
CA PRO A 633 6.53 6.04 -6.35
C PRO A 633 7.19 5.00 -5.42
N CYS A 634 7.20 5.29 -4.12
CA CYS A 634 7.72 4.39 -3.10
C CYS A 634 6.57 3.64 -2.39
N GLY A 635 6.81 2.38 -2.03
CA GLY A 635 5.83 1.44 -1.45
C GLY A 635 6.47 0.08 -1.15
N ALA A 636 5.71 -1.01 -1.24
CA ALA A 636 6.28 -2.37 -1.22
C ALA A 636 7.24 -2.58 -2.40
N GLY A 637 8.23 -3.45 -2.26
CA GLY A 637 9.31 -3.68 -3.24
C GLY A 637 10.27 -2.50 -3.47
N ASN A 638 9.80 -1.27 -3.28
CA ASN A 638 10.54 -0.02 -3.46
C ASN A 638 10.29 0.93 -2.25
N PRO A 639 10.84 0.62 -1.06
CA PRO A 639 10.68 1.50 0.09
C PRO A 639 11.38 2.85 -0.11
N ALA A 640 10.84 3.90 0.52
CA ALA A 640 11.52 5.20 0.55
C ALA A 640 12.83 5.09 1.35
N PRO A 641 13.95 5.66 0.86
CA PRO A 641 15.24 5.51 1.52
C PRO A 641 15.26 6.19 2.88
N VAL A 642 15.90 5.53 3.84
CA VAL A 642 16.17 6.00 5.20
C VAL A 642 17.68 6.12 5.36
N PHE A 643 18.13 7.31 5.71
CA PHE A 643 19.53 7.62 5.98
C PHE A 643 19.80 7.53 7.47
N GLY A 644 20.99 7.06 7.85
CA GLY A 644 21.49 7.06 9.22
C GLY A 644 22.58 8.10 9.43
N VAL A 645 22.57 8.75 10.59
CA VAL A 645 23.72 9.47 11.14
C VAL A 645 23.92 9.04 12.59
N ARG A 646 25.17 8.80 13.00
CA ARG A 646 25.52 8.36 14.36
C ARG A 646 26.19 9.44 15.17
N ASN A 647 26.10 9.34 16.51
CA ASN A 647 26.77 10.25 17.45
C ASN A 647 26.43 11.75 17.19
N ALA A 648 25.27 12.03 16.60
CA ALA A 648 24.79 13.38 16.33
C ALA A 648 24.19 14.02 17.59
N ARG A 649 24.16 15.35 17.65
CA ARG A 649 23.55 16.12 18.75
C ARG A 649 22.20 16.69 18.32
N ALA A 650 21.24 16.71 19.24
CA ALA A 650 19.96 17.39 19.06
C ALA A 650 20.02 18.83 19.60
N VAL A 651 20.25 19.80 18.72
CA VAL A 651 20.37 21.22 19.07
C VAL A 651 19.01 21.90 19.05
N GLY A 652 18.67 22.65 20.10
CA GLY A 652 17.47 23.52 20.15
C GLY A 652 16.14 22.76 20.12
N ALA A 653 16.09 21.55 20.69
CA ALA A 653 14.90 20.71 20.68
C ALA A 653 13.71 21.34 21.42
N ARG A 654 12.54 21.34 20.76
CA ARG A 654 11.31 21.95 21.28
C ARG A 654 10.05 21.31 20.71
N ARG A 655 8.95 21.41 21.47
CA ARG A 655 7.60 21.08 20.99
C ARG A 655 7.13 22.11 19.96
N VAL A 656 6.48 21.63 18.89
CA VAL A 656 5.73 22.42 17.90
C VAL A 656 4.41 21.71 17.58
N GLY A 657 3.40 22.47 17.16
CA GLY A 657 2.06 21.92 16.90
C GLY A 657 1.43 21.31 18.15
N THR A 658 0.63 20.25 17.98
CA THR A 658 -0.04 19.55 19.08
C THR A 658 0.93 18.69 19.90
N ASN A 659 1.79 17.91 19.23
CA ASN A 659 2.78 17.04 19.85
C ASN A 659 3.88 16.66 18.84
N HIS A 660 4.63 17.62 18.28
CA HIS A 660 5.72 17.30 17.36
C HIS A 660 7.03 17.86 17.93
N LEU A 661 8.12 17.12 17.77
CA LEU A 661 9.45 17.51 18.26
C LEU A 661 10.24 18.08 17.08
N ARG A 662 10.59 19.37 17.12
CA ARG A 662 11.44 20.02 16.11
C ARG A 662 12.77 20.43 16.74
N PHE A 663 13.86 20.10 16.07
CA PHE A 663 15.24 20.33 16.52
C PHE A 663 16.16 20.51 15.31
N THR A 664 17.46 20.66 15.55
CA THR A 664 18.50 20.61 14.51
C THR A 664 19.43 19.45 14.84
N LEU A 665 19.71 18.59 13.86
CA LEU A 665 20.79 17.60 13.92
C LEU A 665 22.13 18.29 13.63
N ASP A 666 23.14 17.95 14.42
CA ASP A 666 24.52 18.40 14.26
C ASP A 666 25.46 17.21 14.49
N ASP A 667 26.21 16.79 13.46
CA ASP A 667 27.21 15.72 13.53
C ASP A 667 28.66 16.25 13.56
N GLY A 668 28.83 17.57 13.67
CA GLY A 668 30.12 18.25 13.54
C GLY A 668 30.62 18.44 12.10
N SER A 669 29.99 17.80 11.09
CA SER A 669 30.30 18.01 9.67
C SER A 669 29.37 19.05 9.03
N ALA A 670 28.07 19.01 9.38
CA ALA A 670 27.08 20.00 9.00
C ALA A 670 25.86 19.95 9.94
N VAL A 671 24.90 20.84 9.71
CA VAL A 671 23.64 20.91 10.46
C VAL A 671 22.43 20.69 9.55
N LEU A 672 21.43 19.95 10.03
CA LEU A 672 20.20 19.62 9.29
C LEU A 672 18.97 19.80 10.19
N PRO A 673 18.01 20.69 9.86
CA PRO A 673 16.75 20.80 10.58
C PRO A 673 16.02 19.45 10.63
N ALA A 674 15.42 19.09 11.76
CA ALA A 674 14.80 17.79 11.98
C ALA A 674 13.42 17.88 12.65
N ILE A 675 12.53 16.94 12.31
CA ILE A 675 11.19 16.83 12.89
C ILE A 675 10.75 15.38 13.15
N GLY A 676 10.32 15.10 14.38
CA GLY A 676 9.66 13.86 14.81
C GLY A 676 8.17 14.10 15.10
N PHE A 677 7.29 13.31 14.47
CA PHE A 677 5.83 13.49 14.58
C PHE A 677 5.24 12.62 15.71
N ARG A 678 4.50 13.23 16.65
CA ARG A 678 3.95 12.61 17.88
C ARG A 678 5.00 12.25 18.94
N TRP A 679 6.15 12.92 18.92
CA TRP A 679 7.35 12.53 19.68
C TRP A 679 7.69 13.43 20.88
N ALA A 680 7.06 14.59 21.04
CA ALA A 680 7.42 15.55 22.09
C ALA A 680 6.95 15.13 23.51
N ASP A 681 6.14 14.06 23.61
CA ASP A 681 5.80 13.36 24.86
C ASP A 681 6.40 11.94 24.96
N ALA A 682 7.06 11.45 23.90
CA ALA A 682 7.47 10.04 23.78
C ALA A 682 8.99 9.82 23.88
N VAL A 683 9.79 10.81 23.46
CA VAL A 683 11.24 10.81 23.59
C VAL A 683 11.62 11.28 24.99
N PRO A 684 12.38 10.50 25.78
CA PRO A 684 12.92 10.94 27.07
C PRO A 684 13.83 12.17 26.93
N GLU A 685 13.75 13.12 27.86
CA GLU A 685 14.50 14.40 27.78
C GLU A 685 16.02 14.19 27.88
N ASP A 686 16.47 13.18 28.62
CA ASP A 686 17.88 12.80 28.75
C ASP A 686 18.49 12.31 27.44
N TRP A 687 17.71 11.70 26.55
CA TRP A 687 18.20 11.30 25.22
C TRP A 687 18.61 12.53 24.42
N LEU A 688 17.83 13.62 24.51
CA LEU A 688 18.05 14.85 23.75
C LEU A 688 19.24 15.68 24.26
N THR A 689 19.78 15.38 25.45
CA THR A 689 21.01 16.02 25.98
C THR A 689 22.28 15.24 25.65
N ASN A 690 22.16 14.00 25.18
CA ASN A 690 23.26 13.11 24.84
C ASN A 690 23.51 13.02 23.32
N PRO A 691 24.62 12.39 22.87
CA PRO A 691 24.79 12.00 21.47
C PRO A 691 23.80 10.91 21.08
N LEU A 692 23.37 10.92 19.82
CA LEU A 692 22.21 10.19 19.31
C LEU A 692 22.53 9.51 17.98
N ASP A 693 21.98 8.31 17.80
CA ASP A 693 21.90 7.65 16.49
C ASP A 693 20.51 7.92 15.91
N VAL A 694 20.48 8.54 14.73
CA VAL A 694 19.26 9.11 14.13
C VAL A 694 19.05 8.59 12.72
N ALA A 695 17.92 7.93 12.49
CA ALA A 695 17.50 7.45 11.19
C ALA A 695 16.42 8.39 10.65
N PHE A 696 16.55 8.87 9.41
CA PHE A 696 15.70 9.91 8.86
C PHE A 696 15.44 9.76 7.35
N ARG A 697 14.39 10.40 6.87
CA ARG A 697 14.12 10.60 5.44
C ARG A 697 14.34 12.08 5.09
N LEU A 698 14.91 12.34 3.91
CA LEU A 698 15.03 13.71 3.41
C LEU A 698 13.68 14.18 2.85
N GLU A 699 13.19 15.32 3.35
CA GLU A 699 11.98 15.99 2.86
C GLU A 699 12.24 17.49 2.63
N ARG A 700 11.36 18.13 1.84
CA ARG A 700 11.27 19.59 1.73
C ARG A 700 10.21 20.13 2.70
N ASP A 701 10.60 21.13 3.48
CA ASP A 701 9.67 22.01 4.21
C ASP A 701 9.51 23.29 3.36
N ASP A 702 8.38 23.40 2.65
CA ASP A 702 8.02 24.56 1.82
C ASP A 702 7.22 25.58 2.66
N TRP A 703 7.89 26.18 3.64
CA TRP A 703 7.26 27.08 4.61
C TRP A 703 7.40 28.55 4.22
N GLN A 704 6.28 29.30 4.19
CA GLN A 704 6.24 30.74 3.89
C GLN A 704 6.98 31.14 2.59
N GLY A 705 6.94 30.28 1.56
CA GLY A 705 7.63 30.51 0.28
C GLY A 705 9.15 30.28 0.31
N ARG A 706 9.70 29.72 1.40
CA ARG A 706 11.08 29.23 1.48
C ARG A 706 11.09 27.70 1.54
N THR A 707 11.59 27.08 0.48
CA THR A 707 11.97 25.65 0.49
C THR A 707 13.20 25.46 1.36
N THR A 708 13.12 24.58 2.35
CA THR A 708 14.30 24.09 3.11
C THR A 708 14.33 22.58 3.12
N ILE A 709 15.52 21.98 3.25
CA ILE A 709 15.67 20.52 3.41
C ILE A 709 15.61 20.20 4.90
N GLN A 710 14.87 19.16 5.27
CA GLN A 710 14.83 18.67 6.65
C GLN A 710 14.91 17.14 6.72
N ALA A 711 15.41 16.64 7.85
CA ALA A 711 15.30 15.27 8.29
C ALA A 711 13.92 15.04 8.91
N ARG A 712 13.03 14.30 8.21
CA ARG A 712 11.89 13.67 8.88
C ARG A 712 12.40 12.44 9.61
N VAL A 713 12.40 12.49 10.93
CA VAL A 713 12.99 11.43 11.75
C VAL A 713 12.09 10.19 11.71
N ALA A 714 12.70 9.03 11.50
CA ALA A 714 12.07 7.71 11.45
C ALA A 714 12.39 6.89 12.72
N SER A 715 13.64 6.94 13.19
CA SER A 715 14.01 6.50 14.54
C SER A 715 14.99 7.44 15.21
N LEU A 716 15.03 7.37 16.54
CA LEU A 716 16.00 8.03 17.39
C LEU A 716 16.38 7.05 18.51
N ALA A 717 17.67 7.00 18.87
CA ALA A 717 18.16 6.27 20.05
C ALA A 717 19.40 6.98 20.63
N PRO A 718 19.72 6.81 21.92
CA PRO A 718 21.01 7.23 22.47
C PRO A 718 22.15 6.51 21.75
N HIS A 719 23.25 7.22 21.48
CA HIS A 719 24.44 6.62 20.88
C HIS A 719 25.19 5.76 21.91
N ASN A 720 24.89 4.47 21.91
CA ASN A 720 25.64 3.47 22.68
C ASN A 720 26.89 3.05 21.90
N ARG A 721 28.04 2.99 22.58
CA ARG A 721 29.32 2.51 22.02
C ARG A 721 29.49 0.98 22.13
N GLY A 722 28.40 0.24 21.97
CA GLY A 722 28.33 -1.23 22.12
C GLY A 722 28.06 -1.92 20.81
#